data_AF-A0A093FDL4-F1
#
_entry.id   AF-A0A093FDL4-F1
#
_cell.length_a   1.000
_cell.length_b   1.000
_cell.length_c   1.000
_cell.angle_alpha   90.00
_cell.angle_beta   90.00
_cell.angle_gamma   90.00
#
_symmetry.space_group_name_H-M   'P 1'
#
loop_
_entity.id
_entity.type
_entity.pdbx_description
1 polymer ?
#
loop_
_entity_poly.entity_id
_entity_poly.type
_entity_poly.pdbx_seq_one_letter_code
_entity_poly.pdbx_strand_id
1 'polypeptide(L)'
;LNQQLVEASERLKMQSKELRDAHQQRKLAVQEFSELSERMGDLRSQKQKLSRQLRDKEEEVEVSMQKIDAMRQDMRKSEKIRKELEAQLEEVVAEASKERKLREHSEVFSKQLENELEALKLKQGGRAAGATLEHQQELSKIKSELEKKILFYEEELVRREASHVLEVKNVKKEVHDSESHQLALQKEIMILKDKLEKTKRERHSEMEEAVGTMKEKYERERSMLLEDNKKLTTENERLCSFVDKLTAQNRQLEDELQDLAAKKESVAHWEAQIAEIIQWVSDEKDARGYLQALASKMTEELESLRSSSLGSRTLDPLWKVRRSQKLDMSARLELQSALDAEIRAKQLVQEELRKVKDANISFESKLKESEAKNRELLEEMEGLKKKLEEKYRTDSGLKLPDFQDSIFEYFNTSPLARDLTFRTSSISEQEAQGPKSEVSPSTSVVTAEQQQEEPIRLQRMPAAPSPTIQSISLAVPKPKAHQLNIKSFTSPTQCSHCTSLMVGLVRQGYACDVCSFACHVSCKDSAPQVCPIPPEQAKRPLGVDVQRGIGTAYKGYVKVPKPTGVKKGWQRAYAVVCDCKLFLYDVPEGKATQPGVVASQVLDLRDEDFCVSSVLASDVIHATRKDIPCIFRVTASLLGLPSKSCSLLILTENENEKRKWVGILEGLQSILHKNRLRNQVVHIPQEAYDSTLPLIKASLAAAIVAFYFFPGLDRDRIAIGSEEGLYVIEVTRDVIVRAADCKKVYQIELAPKEKIIILVCGRNHHVHLYPWASLDGSEGNFDIKLAETKGCQLITTGTLKKSSSTCLFVAVKRQVFCYEIHRTKPFHKKFSEIQAPGTVQWMTVFKDKLCVGYQSGFSLLTIQGDGQSINLVNPNDPSLIFLSQQSFDALCAVELSNEEYLLCFSHMGVYVDSQGRRSRMQELMWPATPVACSCNSSYVTVYSEYGVDVFDVNTMEWVQTIGLRRIRPLNMDGTLNLLNCEPPRLIYFKNKFAAGAVLSVPETSDNSKKQMLRTRSKRRFVFKVPEEERLQQRREMLRDPELRSKMISNPTNFNHVAHMGPGDGMQVLMDLPLSVLPPAQDEKPCPSTANLSRQQQQQRNKTYISWPSSSGSDVGGAIPSRSMSDPDQEFEKEPDSDSTKHSTPSNSSNPSGPPSPNSPHRNQLTLDGLDQSTCDA
;
A
#
# COMPACT_ATOMS: atom_id res chain seq x y z
N LEU A 1 -51.76 -70.72 6.14
CA LEU A 1 -51.63 -70.94 4.68
C LEU A 1 -51.67 -69.63 3.90
N ASN A 2 -52.81 -69.14 3.37
CA ASN A 2 -52.82 -67.97 2.45
C ASN A 2 -52.04 -66.74 2.96
N GLN A 3 -52.25 -66.30 4.20
CA GLN A 3 -51.54 -65.14 4.76
C GLN A 3 -50.01 -65.35 4.80
N GLN A 4 -49.54 -66.53 5.23
CA GLN A 4 -48.12 -66.89 5.21
C GLN A 4 -47.53 -66.95 3.79
N LEU A 5 -48.36 -67.29 2.79
CA LEU A 5 -47.95 -67.33 1.38
C LEU A 5 -47.87 -65.92 0.77
N VAL A 6 -48.73 -64.99 1.20
CA VAL A 6 -48.61 -63.55 0.90
C VAL A 6 -47.34 -62.99 1.53
N GLU A 7 -47.13 -63.19 2.83
CA GLU A 7 -45.91 -62.72 3.52
C GLU A 7 -44.63 -63.28 2.89
N ALA A 8 -44.61 -64.56 2.50
CA ALA A 8 -43.49 -65.16 1.80
C ALA A 8 -43.26 -64.52 0.42
N SER A 9 -44.33 -64.21 -0.32
CA SER A 9 -44.26 -63.50 -1.61
C SER A 9 -43.73 -62.08 -1.45
N GLU A 10 -44.12 -61.36 -0.40
CA GLU A 10 -43.64 -60.00 -0.12
C GLU A 10 -42.17 -59.98 0.30
N ARG A 11 -41.73 -60.92 1.15
CA ARG A 11 -40.31 -61.12 1.48
C ARG A 11 -39.48 -61.44 0.23
N LEU A 12 -39.98 -62.31 -0.67
CA LEU A 12 -39.33 -62.60 -1.95
C LEU A 12 -39.24 -61.37 -2.86
N LYS A 13 -40.28 -60.54 -2.93
CA LYS A 13 -40.24 -59.26 -3.68
C LYS A 13 -39.22 -58.28 -3.09
N MET A 14 -39.12 -58.20 -1.76
CA MET A 14 -38.16 -57.36 -1.04
C MET A 14 -36.72 -57.80 -1.32
N GLN A 15 -36.40 -59.09 -1.11
CA GLN A 15 -35.09 -59.67 -1.45
C GLN A 15 -34.75 -59.53 -2.93
N SER A 16 -35.74 -59.69 -3.83
CA SER A 16 -35.56 -59.48 -5.27
C SER A 16 -35.24 -58.01 -5.61
N LYS A 17 -35.74 -57.04 -4.84
CA LYS A 17 -35.38 -55.63 -4.97
C LYS A 17 -33.97 -55.36 -4.44
N GLU A 18 -33.67 -55.80 -3.23
CA GLU A 18 -32.34 -55.69 -2.60
C GLU A 18 -31.23 -56.25 -3.50
N LEU A 19 -31.48 -57.40 -4.15
CA LEU A 19 -30.54 -58.01 -5.10
C LEU A 19 -30.32 -57.16 -6.36
N ARG A 20 -31.35 -56.47 -6.88
CA ARG A 20 -31.21 -55.54 -8.01
C ARG A 20 -30.46 -54.28 -7.60
N ASP A 21 -30.84 -53.70 -6.46
CA ASP A 21 -30.24 -52.47 -5.94
C ASP A 21 -28.74 -52.69 -5.67
N ALA A 22 -28.37 -53.82 -5.06
CA ALA A 22 -26.97 -54.24 -4.85
C ALA A 22 -26.22 -54.54 -6.16
N HIS A 23 -26.88 -55.12 -7.17
CA HIS A 23 -26.27 -55.33 -8.49
C HIS A 23 -26.01 -54.00 -9.21
N GLN A 24 -26.91 -53.02 -9.07
CA GLN A 24 -26.76 -51.69 -9.64
C GLN A 24 -25.65 -50.89 -8.93
N GLN A 25 -25.56 -50.95 -7.60
CA GLN A 25 -24.43 -50.40 -6.84
C GLN A 25 -23.10 -51.03 -7.30
N ARG A 26 -23.03 -52.36 -7.45
CA ARG A 26 -21.84 -53.04 -7.97
C ARG A 26 -21.46 -52.56 -9.38
N LYS A 27 -22.44 -52.26 -10.24
CA LYS A 27 -22.16 -51.74 -11.59
C LYS A 27 -21.56 -50.33 -11.54
N LEU A 28 -22.08 -49.45 -10.68
CA LEU A 28 -21.54 -48.10 -10.48
C LEU A 28 -20.11 -48.14 -9.94
N ALA A 29 -19.85 -48.92 -8.88
CA ALA A 29 -18.52 -49.07 -8.30
C ALA A 29 -17.48 -49.63 -9.29
N VAL A 30 -17.89 -50.49 -10.23
CA VAL A 30 -17.02 -50.98 -11.31
C VAL A 30 -16.72 -49.89 -12.34
N GLN A 31 -17.70 -49.02 -12.66
CA GLN A 31 -17.46 -47.86 -13.53
C GLN A 31 -16.51 -46.86 -12.87
N GLU A 32 -16.77 -46.46 -11.63
CA GLU A 32 -15.92 -45.55 -10.85
C GLU A 32 -14.48 -46.06 -10.75
N PHE A 33 -14.30 -47.38 -10.50
CA PHE A 33 -12.99 -48.01 -10.51
C PHE A 33 -12.29 -47.94 -11.88
N SER A 34 -13.05 -48.08 -12.98
CA SER A 34 -12.49 -47.96 -14.34
C SER A 34 -12.03 -46.53 -14.65
N GLU A 35 -12.84 -45.52 -14.32
CA GLU A 35 -12.48 -44.09 -14.49
C GLU A 35 -11.29 -43.70 -13.61
N LEU A 36 -11.22 -44.22 -12.37
CA LEU A 36 -10.08 -44.00 -11.47
C LEU A 36 -8.80 -44.67 -12.00
N SER A 37 -8.92 -45.85 -12.61
CA SER A 37 -7.82 -46.58 -13.24
C SER A 37 -7.26 -45.84 -14.47
N GLU A 38 -8.14 -45.26 -15.29
CA GLU A 38 -7.78 -44.42 -16.44
C GLU A 38 -7.04 -43.15 -16.00
N ARG A 39 -7.60 -42.40 -15.03
CA ARG A 39 -6.95 -41.22 -14.43
C ARG A 39 -5.59 -41.55 -13.80
N MET A 40 -5.42 -42.75 -13.24
CA MET A 40 -4.12 -43.26 -12.77
C MET A 40 -3.15 -43.58 -13.91
N GLY A 41 -3.63 -44.00 -15.08
CA GLY A 41 -2.84 -44.13 -16.30
C GLY A 41 -2.31 -42.77 -16.78
N ASP A 42 -3.19 -41.77 -16.86
CA ASP A 42 -2.83 -40.41 -17.27
C ASP A 42 -1.77 -39.79 -16.35
N LEU A 43 -1.97 -39.86 -15.03
CA LEU A 43 -1.04 -39.33 -14.04
C LEU A 43 0.34 -40.03 -14.11
N ARG A 44 0.39 -41.33 -14.44
CA ARG A 44 1.65 -42.03 -14.71
C ARG A 44 2.32 -41.51 -15.98
N SER A 45 1.56 -41.25 -17.05
CA SER A 45 2.09 -40.68 -18.30
C SER A 45 2.61 -39.25 -18.09
N GLN A 46 1.91 -38.42 -17.32
CA GLN A 46 2.33 -37.05 -16.98
C GLN A 46 3.60 -37.07 -16.12
N LYS A 47 3.68 -37.93 -15.09
CA LYS A 47 4.91 -38.13 -14.31
C LYS A 47 6.09 -38.53 -15.19
N GLN A 48 5.89 -39.40 -16.19
CA GLN A 48 6.95 -39.83 -17.09
C GLN A 48 7.38 -38.72 -18.06
N LYS A 49 6.45 -37.89 -18.55
CA LYS A 49 6.75 -36.70 -19.37
C LYS A 49 7.54 -35.66 -18.58
N LEU A 50 7.10 -35.29 -17.38
CA LEU A 50 7.80 -34.34 -16.50
C LEU A 50 9.19 -34.86 -16.08
N SER A 51 9.33 -36.17 -15.84
CA SER A 51 10.63 -36.79 -15.54
C SER A 51 11.60 -36.78 -16.72
N ARG A 52 11.12 -36.72 -17.98
CA ARG A 52 11.99 -36.47 -19.14
C ARG A 52 12.43 -35.01 -19.16
N GLN A 53 11.48 -34.08 -19.14
CA GLN A 53 11.74 -32.64 -19.12
C GLN A 53 12.69 -32.19 -17.99
N LEU A 54 12.66 -32.85 -16.83
CA LEU A 54 13.62 -32.57 -15.76
C LEU A 54 15.06 -32.94 -16.16
N ARG A 55 15.31 -34.12 -16.73
CA ARG A 55 16.65 -34.52 -17.21
C ARG A 55 17.11 -33.66 -18.38
N ASP A 56 16.21 -33.37 -19.32
CA ASP A 56 16.51 -32.48 -20.45
C ASP A 56 16.98 -31.09 -19.95
N LYS A 57 16.45 -30.62 -18.81
CA LYS A 57 16.89 -29.38 -18.13
C LYS A 57 18.12 -29.53 -17.23
N GLU A 58 18.35 -30.70 -16.64
CA GLU A 58 19.61 -31.01 -15.93
C GLU A 58 20.79 -30.99 -16.92
N GLU A 59 20.64 -31.59 -18.10
CA GLU A 59 21.63 -31.56 -19.19
C GLU A 59 21.89 -30.14 -19.72
N GLU A 60 20.84 -29.32 -19.94
CA GLU A 60 21.01 -27.90 -20.29
C GLU A 60 21.81 -27.10 -19.24
N VAL A 61 21.62 -27.39 -17.96
CA VAL A 61 22.33 -26.73 -16.85
C VAL A 61 23.79 -27.19 -16.80
N GLU A 62 24.09 -28.48 -17.01
CA GLU A 62 25.48 -28.95 -17.08
C GLU A 62 26.24 -28.32 -18.25
N VAL A 63 25.65 -28.28 -19.45
CA VAL A 63 26.23 -27.61 -20.62
C VAL A 63 26.46 -26.12 -20.37
N SER A 64 25.55 -25.47 -19.64
CA SER A 64 25.68 -24.06 -19.24
C SER A 64 26.80 -23.84 -18.22
N MET A 65 26.96 -24.75 -17.25
CA MET A 65 28.04 -24.73 -16.26
C MET A 65 29.42 -24.90 -16.93
N GLN A 66 29.54 -25.84 -17.87
CA GLN A 66 30.77 -26.04 -18.65
C GLN A 66 31.18 -24.78 -19.43
N LYS A 67 30.21 -24.08 -20.05
CA LYS A 67 30.45 -22.78 -20.71
C LYS A 67 30.95 -21.71 -19.73
N ILE A 68 30.39 -21.65 -18.51
CA ILE A 68 30.82 -20.72 -17.47
C ILE A 68 32.26 -20.99 -17.03
N ASP A 69 32.65 -22.26 -16.86
CA ASP A 69 34.03 -22.59 -16.48
C ASP A 69 35.05 -22.40 -17.62
N ALA A 70 34.66 -22.57 -18.89
CA ALA A 70 35.47 -22.15 -20.03
C ALA A 70 35.73 -20.63 -20.01
N MET A 71 34.67 -19.80 -19.85
CA MET A 71 34.81 -18.35 -19.74
C MET A 71 35.66 -17.93 -18.53
N ARG A 72 35.54 -18.61 -17.39
CA ARG A 72 36.40 -18.40 -16.21
C ARG A 72 37.87 -18.73 -16.49
N GLN A 73 38.19 -19.72 -17.32
CA GLN A 73 39.56 -20.00 -17.72
C GLN A 73 40.11 -18.93 -18.66
N ASP A 74 39.35 -18.49 -19.67
CA ASP A 74 39.80 -17.46 -20.61
C ASP A 74 39.95 -16.09 -19.95
N MET A 75 39.10 -15.77 -18.97
CA MET A 75 39.30 -14.59 -18.12
C MET A 75 40.63 -14.63 -17.36
N ARG A 76 41.06 -15.79 -16.84
CA ARG A 76 42.38 -15.94 -16.19
C ARG A 76 43.55 -15.79 -17.19
N LYS A 77 43.38 -16.25 -18.44
CA LYS A 77 44.40 -16.06 -19.50
C LYS A 77 44.53 -14.58 -19.85
N SER A 78 43.42 -13.89 -20.04
CA SER A 78 43.37 -12.44 -20.31
C SER A 78 43.97 -11.62 -19.15
N GLU A 79 43.62 -11.96 -17.90
CA GLU A 79 44.16 -11.34 -16.69
C GLU A 79 45.69 -11.52 -16.57
N LYS A 80 46.25 -12.64 -17.04
CA LYS A 80 47.71 -12.84 -17.11
C LYS A 80 48.33 -11.92 -18.17
N ILE A 81 47.81 -11.93 -19.40
CA ILE A 81 48.33 -11.13 -20.52
C ILE A 81 48.28 -9.62 -20.17
N ARG A 82 47.21 -9.15 -19.52
CA ARG A 82 47.08 -7.77 -19.04
C ARG A 82 48.23 -7.36 -18.11
N LYS A 83 48.59 -8.22 -17.15
CA LYS A 83 49.70 -7.97 -16.20
C LYS A 83 51.07 -8.01 -16.87
N GLU A 84 51.22 -8.85 -17.89
CA GLU A 84 52.45 -8.99 -18.68
C GLU A 84 52.69 -7.71 -19.51
N LEU A 85 51.62 -7.13 -20.09
CA LEU A 85 51.66 -5.82 -20.76
C LEU A 85 51.85 -4.64 -19.79
N GLU A 86 51.25 -4.69 -18.60
CA GLU A 86 51.45 -3.64 -17.58
C GLU A 86 52.89 -3.61 -17.06
N ALA A 87 53.54 -4.76 -16.86
CA ALA A 87 54.96 -4.83 -16.51
C ALA A 87 55.87 -4.25 -17.60
N GLN A 88 55.60 -4.54 -18.88
CA GLN A 88 56.33 -3.95 -20.01
C GLN A 88 56.17 -2.42 -20.08
N LEU A 89 54.98 -1.90 -19.75
CA LEU A 89 54.73 -0.46 -19.70
C LEU A 89 55.52 0.21 -18.55
N GLU A 90 55.59 -0.41 -17.37
CA GLU A 90 56.39 0.09 -16.25
C GLU A 90 57.90 0.09 -16.59
N GLU A 91 58.40 -0.92 -17.31
CA GLU A 91 59.79 -1.00 -17.77
C GLU A 91 60.13 0.14 -18.76
N VAL A 92 59.31 0.38 -19.78
CA VAL A 92 59.50 1.48 -20.73
C VAL A 92 59.45 2.85 -20.05
N VAL A 93 58.55 3.04 -19.07
CA VAL A 93 58.48 4.27 -18.26
C VAL A 93 59.73 4.44 -17.39
N ALA A 94 60.27 3.36 -16.84
CA ALA A 94 61.53 3.39 -16.10
C ALA A 94 62.70 3.79 -17.00
N GLU A 95 62.81 3.22 -18.21
CA GLU A 95 63.87 3.54 -19.17
C GLU A 95 63.86 5.01 -19.60
N ALA A 96 62.69 5.53 -19.98
CA ALA A 96 62.51 6.95 -20.29
C ALA A 96 62.85 7.89 -19.12
N SER A 97 62.72 7.42 -17.87
CA SER A 97 63.14 8.17 -16.67
C SER A 97 64.65 8.21 -16.45
N LYS A 98 65.39 7.18 -16.91
CA LYS A 98 66.86 7.15 -16.91
C LYS A 98 67.39 8.10 -17.96
N GLU A 99 66.83 8.03 -19.18
CA GLU A 99 67.28 8.86 -20.31
C GLU A 99 67.09 10.35 -20.03
N ARG A 100 65.97 10.75 -19.42
CA ARG A 100 65.74 12.15 -19.03
C ARG A 100 66.84 12.69 -18.10
N LYS A 101 67.25 11.91 -17.09
CA LYS A 101 68.33 12.28 -16.15
C LYS A 101 69.69 12.40 -16.84
N LEU A 102 69.97 11.56 -17.84
CA LEU A 102 71.19 11.65 -18.65
C LEU A 102 71.21 12.93 -19.50
N ARG A 103 70.07 13.31 -20.09
CA ARG A 103 69.92 14.58 -20.83
C ARG A 103 70.09 15.79 -19.89
N GLU A 104 69.44 15.79 -18.73
CA GLU A 104 69.58 16.82 -17.68
C GLU A 104 71.04 16.99 -17.22
N HIS A 105 71.78 15.89 -17.01
CA HIS A 105 73.19 15.94 -16.64
C HIS A 105 74.10 16.45 -17.77
N SER A 106 73.74 16.17 -19.04
CA SER A 106 74.45 16.68 -20.22
C SER A 106 74.31 18.20 -20.37
N GLU A 107 73.10 18.74 -20.20
CA GLU A 107 72.85 20.20 -20.25
C GLU A 107 73.60 20.96 -19.15
N VAL A 108 73.71 20.40 -17.94
CA VAL A 108 74.47 21.00 -16.84
C VAL A 108 75.96 21.05 -17.17
N PHE A 109 76.52 19.98 -17.75
CA PHE A 109 77.93 19.94 -18.15
C PHE A 109 78.24 20.92 -19.30
N SER A 110 77.34 21.06 -20.28
CA SER A 110 77.48 22.03 -21.37
C SER A 110 77.54 23.47 -20.84
N LYS A 111 76.65 23.84 -19.91
CA LYS A 111 76.65 25.18 -19.27
C LYS A 111 77.91 25.43 -18.44
N GLN A 112 78.50 24.39 -17.86
CA GLN A 112 79.76 24.52 -17.12
C GLN A 112 80.93 24.87 -18.05
N LEU A 113 81.01 24.25 -19.23
CA LEU A 113 81.99 24.56 -20.27
C LEU A 113 81.79 25.98 -20.87
N GLU A 114 80.55 26.42 -21.06
CA GLU A 114 80.25 27.79 -21.52
C GLU A 114 80.79 28.85 -20.53
N ASN A 115 80.58 28.65 -19.23
CA ASN A 115 81.09 29.54 -18.17
C ASN A 115 82.63 29.59 -18.14
N GLU A 116 83.33 28.46 -18.33
CA GLU A 116 84.80 28.43 -18.39
C GLU A 116 85.33 29.15 -19.64
N LEU A 117 84.61 29.07 -20.77
CA LEU A 117 84.96 29.73 -22.02
C LEU A 117 84.74 31.26 -21.96
N GLU A 118 83.78 31.76 -21.17
CA GLU A 118 83.68 33.18 -20.85
C GLU A 118 84.81 33.66 -19.92
N ALA A 119 85.16 32.87 -18.89
CA ALA A 119 86.24 33.20 -17.96
C ALA A 119 87.61 33.36 -18.65
N LEU A 120 87.87 32.58 -19.71
CA LEU A 120 89.12 32.67 -20.49
C LEU A 120 89.20 33.89 -21.40
N LYS A 121 88.08 34.38 -21.95
CA LYS A 121 88.04 35.57 -22.83
C LYS A 121 88.51 36.86 -22.14
N LEU A 122 88.48 36.90 -20.80
CA LEU A 122 88.91 38.06 -20.00
C LEU A 122 90.43 38.14 -19.73
N LYS A 123 91.24 37.19 -20.23
CA LYS A 123 92.69 37.15 -19.93
C LYS A 123 93.60 36.76 -21.10
N GLN A 124 93.68 37.58 -22.16
CA GLN A 124 94.97 37.75 -22.85
C GLN A 124 95.06 39.02 -23.73
N GLY A 125 96.21 39.71 -23.64
CA GLY A 125 96.59 40.77 -24.57
C GLY A 125 97.92 41.43 -24.23
N GLY A 126 98.90 41.33 -25.14
CA GLY A 126 100.00 42.30 -25.25
C GLY A 126 101.46 41.82 -25.16
N ARG A 127 102.07 41.57 -26.34
CA ARG A 127 103.51 41.77 -26.69
C ARG A 127 104.53 40.89 -25.91
N ALA A 128 105.82 40.77 -26.27
CA ALA A 128 106.64 41.33 -27.37
C ALA A 128 107.50 40.23 -28.04
N ALA A 129 108.54 40.56 -28.82
CA ALA A 129 109.24 39.63 -29.73
C ALA A 129 110.78 39.61 -29.60
N GLY A 130 111.43 38.52 -30.05
CA GLY A 130 112.83 38.52 -30.53
C GLY A 130 113.69 37.29 -30.21
N ALA A 131 113.85 36.36 -31.16
CA ALA A 131 114.99 35.43 -31.32
C ALA A 131 114.79 34.57 -32.60
N THR A 132 115.66 34.67 -33.61
CA THR A 132 115.33 34.23 -34.99
C THR A 132 116.33 33.23 -35.59
N LEU A 133 116.81 32.23 -34.83
CA LEU A 133 117.59 31.14 -35.41
C LEU A 133 117.31 29.76 -34.79
N GLU A 134 117.38 29.60 -33.46
CA GLU A 134 116.98 28.36 -32.78
C GLU A 134 115.51 28.00 -33.08
N HIS A 135 114.67 29.03 -33.14
CA HIS A 135 113.25 28.93 -33.46
C HIS A 135 112.96 28.24 -34.80
N GLN A 136 113.87 28.29 -35.79
CA GLN A 136 113.66 27.60 -37.08
C GLN A 136 113.79 26.07 -36.95
N GLN A 137 114.63 25.59 -36.04
CA GLN A 137 114.80 24.16 -35.77
C GLN A 137 113.70 23.64 -34.82
N GLU A 138 113.25 24.45 -33.86
CA GLU A 138 112.04 24.14 -33.08
C GLU A 138 110.79 24.12 -33.96
N LEU A 139 110.61 25.10 -34.85
CA LEU A 139 109.48 25.13 -35.79
C LEU A 139 109.42 23.89 -36.68
N SER A 140 110.55 23.34 -37.15
CA SER A 140 110.54 22.12 -37.95
C SER A 140 110.09 20.90 -37.13
N LYS A 141 110.50 20.83 -35.85
CA LYS A 141 110.11 19.77 -34.91
C LYS A 141 108.64 19.87 -34.52
N ILE A 142 108.19 21.06 -34.12
CA ILE A 142 106.78 21.39 -33.81
C ILE A 142 105.89 21.15 -35.03
N LYS A 143 106.34 21.48 -36.26
CA LYS A 143 105.60 21.15 -37.49
C LYS A 143 105.43 19.64 -37.67
N SER A 144 106.48 18.85 -37.44
CA SER A 144 106.38 17.38 -37.52
C SER A 144 105.49 16.75 -36.43
N GLU A 145 105.41 17.36 -35.25
CA GLU A 145 104.51 16.94 -34.17
C GLU A 145 103.07 17.39 -34.41
N LEU A 146 102.87 18.56 -35.03
CA LEU A 146 101.58 19.05 -35.48
C LEU A 146 101.03 18.22 -36.64
N GLU A 147 101.84 17.88 -37.64
CA GLU A 147 101.47 16.98 -38.76
C GLU A 147 101.05 15.60 -38.25
N LYS A 148 101.77 15.03 -37.26
CA LYS A 148 101.36 13.79 -36.59
C LYS A 148 100.05 13.93 -35.82
N LYS A 149 99.81 15.06 -35.15
CA LYS A 149 98.53 15.32 -34.47
C LYS A 149 97.37 15.53 -35.44
N ILE A 150 97.60 16.20 -36.58
CA ILE A 150 96.62 16.37 -37.64
C ILE A 150 96.20 14.98 -38.16
N LEU A 151 97.16 14.15 -38.57
CA LEU A 151 96.88 12.78 -39.04
C LEU A 151 96.15 11.93 -37.98
N PHE A 152 96.55 12.03 -36.71
CA PHE A 152 95.86 11.34 -35.61
C PHE A 152 94.41 11.83 -35.42
N TYR A 153 94.15 13.14 -35.50
CA TYR A 153 92.79 13.68 -35.40
C TYR A 153 91.96 13.42 -36.66
N GLU A 154 92.56 13.33 -37.84
CA GLU A 154 91.89 12.92 -39.09
C GLU A 154 91.48 11.44 -39.04
N GLU A 155 92.37 10.54 -38.61
CA GLU A 155 92.06 9.12 -38.41
C GLU A 155 90.99 8.91 -37.32
N GLU A 156 91.09 9.64 -36.19
CA GLU A 156 90.13 9.61 -35.08
C GLU A 156 88.77 10.27 -35.43
N LEU A 157 88.75 11.18 -36.41
CA LEU A 157 87.53 11.75 -36.99
C LEU A 157 86.86 10.74 -37.93
N VAL A 158 87.59 10.17 -38.89
CA VAL A 158 87.10 9.12 -39.80
C VAL A 158 86.58 7.91 -39.02
N ARG A 159 87.26 7.55 -37.91
CA ARG A 159 86.81 6.48 -37.00
C ARG A 159 85.49 6.82 -36.28
N ARG A 160 85.23 8.09 -35.92
CA ARG A 160 83.92 8.53 -35.41
C ARG A 160 82.86 8.55 -36.50
N GLU A 161 83.16 9.08 -37.67
CA GLU A 161 82.22 9.11 -38.80
C GLU A 161 81.77 7.68 -39.19
N ALA A 162 82.69 6.72 -39.20
CA ALA A 162 82.38 5.31 -39.41
C ALA A 162 81.45 4.74 -38.32
N SER A 163 81.66 5.09 -37.03
CA SER A 163 80.77 4.68 -35.93
C SER A 163 79.38 5.30 -36.08
N HIS A 164 79.30 6.62 -36.31
CA HIS A 164 78.04 7.34 -36.48
C HIS A 164 77.25 6.83 -37.70
N VAL A 165 77.91 6.49 -38.81
CA VAL A 165 77.27 5.87 -39.98
C VAL A 165 76.72 4.48 -39.66
N LEU A 166 77.40 3.68 -38.83
CA LEU A 166 76.92 2.38 -38.38
C LEU A 166 75.73 2.51 -37.42
N GLU A 167 75.80 3.44 -36.47
CA GLU A 167 74.72 3.75 -35.52
C GLU A 167 73.46 4.24 -36.25
N VAL A 168 73.60 5.20 -37.18
CA VAL A 168 72.48 5.67 -38.03
C VAL A 168 71.90 4.55 -38.90
N LYS A 169 72.73 3.58 -39.34
CA LYS A 169 72.25 2.40 -40.08
C LYS A 169 71.45 1.45 -39.19
N ASN A 170 71.88 1.23 -37.95
CA ASN A 170 71.16 0.38 -36.98
C ASN A 170 69.82 1.02 -36.57
N VAL A 171 69.82 2.31 -36.20
CA VAL A 171 68.59 3.05 -35.85
C VAL A 171 67.60 3.05 -37.01
N LYS A 172 68.05 3.22 -38.27
CA LYS A 172 67.17 3.10 -39.45
C LYS A 172 66.55 1.72 -39.61
N LYS A 173 67.25 0.64 -39.23
CA LYS A 173 66.70 -0.72 -39.23
C LYS A 173 65.67 -0.88 -38.10
N GLU A 174 66.00 -0.44 -36.88
CA GLU A 174 65.12 -0.53 -35.71
C GLU A 174 63.81 0.25 -35.92
N VAL A 175 63.87 1.42 -36.55
CA VAL A 175 62.68 2.18 -36.98
C VAL A 175 61.84 1.38 -37.97
N HIS A 176 62.45 0.78 -39.00
CA HIS A 176 61.71 0.01 -40.00
C HIS A 176 61.09 -1.29 -39.44
N ASP A 177 61.81 -2.00 -38.58
CA ASP A 177 61.31 -3.17 -37.86
C ASP A 177 60.14 -2.77 -36.94
N SER A 178 60.21 -1.58 -36.31
CA SER A 178 59.14 -1.02 -35.48
C SER A 178 57.91 -0.57 -36.29
N GLU A 179 58.08 0.06 -37.44
CA GLU A 179 57.00 0.42 -38.38
C GLU A 179 56.27 -0.85 -38.86
N SER A 180 57.02 -1.91 -39.19
CA SER A 180 56.49 -3.21 -39.57
C SER A 180 55.66 -3.83 -38.43
N HIS A 181 56.15 -3.78 -37.20
CA HIS A 181 55.43 -4.27 -36.02
C HIS A 181 54.16 -3.44 -35.73
N GLN A 182 54.23 -2.10 -35.85
CA GLN A 182 53.08 -1.22 -35.73
C GLN A 182 51.99 -1.54 -36.79
N LEU A 183 52.39 -1.80 -38.04
CA LEU A 183 51.49 -2.24 -39.11
C LEU A 183 50.85 -3.62 -38.85
N ALA A 184 51.55 -4.53 -38.18
CA ALA A 184 51.00 -5.81 -37.76
C ALA A 184 49.92 -5.62 -36.66
N LEU A 185 50.27 -4.90 -35.59
CA LEU A 185 49.34 -4.58 -34.50
C LEU A 185 48.11 -3.80 -34.99
N GLN A 186 48.27 -2.88 -35.94
CA GLN A 186 47.15 -2.13 -36.52
C GLN A 186 46.18 -3.03 -37.30
N LYS A 187 46.68 -4.08 -37.97
CA LYS A 187 45.84 -5.10 -38.63
C LYS A 187 45.11 -5.97 -37.61
N GLU A 188 45.79 -6.41 -36.54
CA GLU A 188 45.15 -7.17 -35.46
C GLU A 188 44.04 -6.37 -34.76
N ILE A 189 44.29 -5.09 -34.46
CA ILE A 189 43.29 -4.17 -33.92
C ILE A 189 42.08 -4.04 -34.86
N MET A 190 42.28 -4.04 -36.18
CA MET A 190 41.18 -3.99 -37.15
C MET A 190 40.37 -5.30 -37.15
N ILE A 191 41.03 -6.47 -37.09
CA ILE A 191 40.38 -7.78 -37.01
C ILE A 191 39.61 -7.94 -35.69
N LEU A 192 40.17 -7.47 -34.57
CA LEU A 192 39.51 -7.49 -33.27
C LEU A 192 38.30 -6.55 -33.22
N LYS A 193 38.36 -5.40 -33.91
CA LYS A 193 37.21 -4.49 -34.07
C LYS A 193 36.08 -5.11 -34.89
N ASP A 194 36.36 -5.77 -36.02
CA ASP A 194 35.31 -6.45 -36.79
C ASP A 194 34.71 -7.64 -36.01
N LYS A 195 35.53 -8.44 -35.34
CA LYS A 195 35.04 -9.50 -34.43
C LYS A 195 34.14 -8.93 -33.33
N LEU A 196 34.52 -7.82 -32.70
CA LEU A 196 33.70 -7.14 -31.68
C LEU A 196 32.37 -6.64 -32.25
N GLU A 197 32.38 -5.99 -33.41
CA GLU A 197 31.15 -5.52 -34.07
C GLU A 197 30.29 -6.67 -34.60
N LYS A 198 30.88 -7.82 -34.97
CA LYS A 198 30.16 -9.04 -35.32
C LYS A 198 29.46 -9.63 -34.09
N THR A 199 30.17 -9.86 -32.99
CA THR A 199 29.59 -10.36 -31.73
C THR A 199 28.65 -9.34 -31.04
N LYS A 200 28.71 -8.07 -31.43
CA LYS A 200 27.72 -7.04 -31.06
C LYS A 200 26.45 -7.13 -31.92
N ARG A 201 26.56 -7.39 -33.23
CA ARG A 201 25.43 -7.69 -34.12
C ARG A 201 24.74 -9.00 -33.76
N GLU A 202 25.49 -10.06 -33.48
CA GLU A 202 24.97 -11.37 -33.07
C GLU A 202 24.14 -11.25 -31.78
N ARG A 203 24.71 -10.66 -30.71
CA ARG A 203 23.97 -10.41 -29.46
C ARG A 203 22.78 -9.45 -29.60
N HIS A 204 22.80 -8.56 -30.59
CA HIS A 204 21.65 -7.70 -30.88
C HIS A 204 20.51 -8.52 -31.51
N SER A 205 20.82 -9.43 -32.43
CA SER A 205 19.86 -10.35 -33.04
C SER A 205 19.28 -11.33 -31.99
N GLU A 206 20.13 -11.90 -31.14
CA GLU A 206 19.71 -12.77 -30.02
C GLU A 206 18.77 -12.02 -29.05
N MET A 207 19.05 -10.74 -28.77
CA MET A 207 18.19 -9.89 -27.95
C MET A 207 16.86 -9.58 -28.63
N GLU A 208 16.84 -9.30 -29.94
CA GLU A 208 15.60 -9.04 -30.68
C GLU A 208 14.72 -10.30 -30.78
N GLU A 209 15.30 -11.49 -30.93
CA GLU A 209 14.59 -12.77 -30.91
C GLU A 209 14.04 -13.10 -29.50
N ALA A 210 14.82 -12.85 -28.45
CA ALA A 210 14.38 -12.99 -27.05
C ALA A 210 13.25 -12.01 -26.69
N VAL A 211 13.32 -10.76 -27.18
CA VAL A 211 12.26 -9.75 -27.02
C VAL A 211 11.03 -10.14 -27.84
N GLY A 212 11.20 -10.67 -29.06
CA GLY A 212 10.10 -11.16 -29.91
C GLY A 212 9.33 -12.29 -29.24
N THR A 213 10.02 -13.35 -28.80
CA THR A 213 9.40 -14.49 -28.11
C THR A 213 8.74 -14.09 -26.79
N MET A 214 9.33 -13.17 -26.01
CA MET A 214 8.69 -12.59 -24.82
C MET A 214 7.44 -11.76 -25.17
N LYS A 215 7.47 -10.98 -26.26
CA LYS A 215 6.33 -10.20 -26.73
C LYS A 215 5.17 -11.11 -27.15
N GLU A 216 5.43 -12.15 -27.94
CA GLU A 216 4.39 -13.12 -28.31
C GLU A 216 3.81 -13.83 -27.09
N LYS A 217 4.66 -14.20 -26.10
CA LYS A 217 4.19 -14.80 -24.86
C LYS A 217 3.25 -13.85 -24.10
N TYR A 218 3.62 -12.57 -23.98
CA TYR A 218 2.76 -11.54 -23.39
C TYR A 218 1.46 -11.34 -24.18
N GLU A 219 1.49 -11.38 -25.51
CA GLU A 219 0.28 -11.28 -26.35
C GLU A 219 -0.65 -12.51 -26.19
N ARG A 220 -0.09 -13.72 -26.01
CA ARG A 220 -0.84 -14.94 -25.66
C ARG A 220 -1.46 -14.84 -24.26
N GLU A 221 -0.68 -14.46 -23.25
CA GLU A 221 -1.16 -14.27 -21.86
C GLU A 221 -2.25 -13.20 -21.78
N ARG A 222 -2.06 -12.06 -22.45
CA ARG A 222 -3.07 -10.99 -22.59
C ARG A 222 -4.34 -11.48 -23.26
N SER A 223 -4.25 -12.33 -24.28
CA SER A 223 -5.41 -12.89 -24.98
C SER A 223 -6.20 -13.87 -24.10
N MET A 224 -5.52 -14.71 -23.31
CA MET A 224 -6.17 -15.59 -22.32
C MET A 224 -6.88 -14.76 -21.24
N LEU A 225 -6.21 -13.74 -20.69
CA LEU A 225 -6.79 -12.85 -19.69
C LEU A 225 -8.01 -12.06 -20.21
N LEU A 226 -8.03 -11.67 -21.49
CA LEU A 226 -9.20 -11.03 -22.11
C LEU A 226 -10.39 -11.99 -22.22
N GLU A 227 -10.16 -13.23 -22.62
CA GLU A 227 -11.23 -14.24 -22.73
C GLU A 227 -11.75 -14.67 -21.34
N ASP A 228 -10.87 -14.77 -20.33
CA ASP A 228 -11.29 -15.05 -18.94
C ASP A 228 -12.03 -13.87 -18.30
N ASN A 229 -11.62 -12.62 -18.57
CA ASN A 229 -12.35 -11.43 -18.13
C ASN A 229 -13.75 -11.35 -18.76
N LYS A 230 -13.87 -11.73 -20.05
CA LYS A 230 -15.14 -11.87 -20.75
C LYS A 230 -16.02 -12.99 -20.16
N LYS A 231 -15.48 -14.16 -19.81
CA LYS A 231 -16.23 -15.22 -19.09
C LYS A 231 -16.78 -14.69 -17.76
N LEU A 232 -15.91 -14.09 -16.94
CA LEU A 232 -16.28 -13.48 -15.65
C LEU A 232 -17.34 -12.38 -15.81
N THR A 233 -17.33 -11.63 -16.92
CA THR A 233 -18.38 -10.65 -17.23
C THR A 233 -19.72 -11.34 -17.49
N THR A 234 -19.77 -12.39 -18.31
CA THR A 234 -21.01 -13.17 -18.55
C THR A 234 -21.49 -13.98 -17.33
N GLU A 235 -20.63 -14.25 -16.36
CA GLU A 235 -20.98 -14.84 -15.07
C GLU A 235 -21.55 -13.78 -14.12
N ASN A 236 -20.91 -12.61 -14.05
CA ASN A 236 -21.40 -11.47 -13.29
C ASN A 236 -22.76 -10.96 -13.81
N GLU A 237 -22.96 -10.89 -15.13
CA GLU A 237 -24.26 -10.60 -15.76
C GLU A 237 -25.34 -11.63 -15.37
N ARG A 238 -24.99 -12.92 -15.34
CA ARG A 238 -25.91 -13.96 -14.85
C ARG A 238 -26.26 -13.75 -13.38
N LEU A 239 -25.28 -13.46 -12.52
CA LEU A 239 -25.48 -13.22 -11.10
C LEU A 239 -26.33 -11.97 -10.84
N CYS A 240 -26.08 -10.85 -11.54
CA CYS A 240 -26.96 -9.69 -11.52
C CYS A 240 -28.40 -10.08 -11.91
N SER A 241 -28.58 -10.79 -13.02
CA SER A 241 -29.92 -11.25 -13.47
C SER A 241 -30.60 -12.24 -12.52
N PHE A 242 -29.88 -12.79 -11.54
CA PHE A 242 -30.41 -13.65 -10.48
C PHE A 242 -30.75 -12.81 -9.24
N VAL A 243 -29.90 -11.86 -8.87
CA VAL A 243 -30.18 -10.84 -7.84
C VAL A 243 -31.42 -10.03 -8.20
N ASP A 244 -31.54 -9.55 -9.44
CA ASP A 244 -32.72 -8.80 -9.92
C ASP A 244 -34.02 -9.59 -9.76
N LYS A 245 -33.99 -10.91 -10.02
CA LYS A 245 -35.14 -11.80 -9.84
C LYS A 245 -35.49 -12.00 -8.37
N LEU A 246 -34.49 -12.21 -7.51
CA LEU A 246 -34.69 -12.28 -6.06
C LEU A 246 -35.21 -10.96 -5.48
N THR A 247 -34.72 -9.81 -5.96
CA THR A 247 -35.22 -8.48 -5.56
C THR A 247 -36.66 -8.26 -6.01
N ALA A 248 -37.03 -8.67 -7.23
CA ALA A 248 -38.40 -8.62 -7.70
C ALA A 248 -39.34 -9.55 -6.89
N GLN A 249 -38.87 -10.75 -6.53
CA GLN A 249 -39.62 -11.69 -5.69
C GLN A 249 -39.79 -11.18 -4.25
N ASN A 250 -38.73 -10.63 -3.64
CA ASN A 250 -38.84 -10.00 -2.32
C ASN A 250 -39.83 -8.83 -2.34
N ARG A 251 -39.77 -7.97 -3.36
CA ARG A 251 -40.72 -6.87 -3.51
C ARG A 251 -42.16 -7.36 -3.65
N GLN A 252 -42.41 -8.42 -4.44
CA GLN A 252 -43.74 -9.02 -4.53
C GLN A 252 -44.21 -9.53 -3.16
N LEU A 253 -43.33 -10.15 -2.37
CA LEU A 253 -43.67 -10.61 -1.01
C LEU A 253 -43.90 -9.44 -0.03
N GLU A 254 -43.18 -8.32 -0.18
CA GLU A 254 -43.41 -7.09 0.58
C GLU A 254 -44.76 -6.45 0.22
N ASP A 255 -45.08 -6.35 -1.08
CA ASP A 255 -46.38 -5.88 -1.58
C ASP A 255 -47.51 -6.80 -1.07
N GLU A 256 -47.36 -8.13 -1.14
CA GLU A 256 -48.33 -9.11 -0.60
C GLU A 256 -48.49 -9.03 0.92
N LEU A 257 -47.41 -8.79 1.68
CA LEU A 257 -47.47 -8.57 3.13
C LEU A 257 -48.18 -7.27 3.50
N GLN A 258 -47.97 -6.20 2.74
CA GLN A 258 -48.68 -4.94 2.94
C GLN A 258 -50.18 -5.09 2.62
N ASP A 259 -50.50 -5.83 1.57
CA ASP A 259 -51.88 -6.16 1.18
C ASP A 259 -52.59 -7.03 2.25
N LEU A 260 -51.85 -7.94 2.91
CA LEU A 260 -52.32 -8.71 4.07
C LEU A 260 -52.47 -7.85 5.34
N ALA A 261 -51.60 -6.86 5.56
CA ALA A 261 -51.72 -5.92 6.67
C ALA A 261 -52.98 -5.04 6.53
N ALA A 262 -53.22 -4.47 5.34
CA ALA A 262 -54.44 -3.71 5.06
C ALA A 262 -55.72 -4.55 5.22
N LYS A 263 -55.68 -5.83 4.80
CA LYS A 263 -56.79 -6.77 5.03
C LYS A 263 -57.00 -7.02 6.53
N LYS A 264 -55.93 -7.20 7.32
CA LYS A 264 -56.00 -7.34 8.78
C LYS A 264 -56.60 -6.12 9.46
N GLU A 265 -56.23 -4.91 9.05
CA GLU A 265 -56.82 -3.67 9.57
C GLU A 265 -58.31 -3.56 9.24
N SER A 266 -58.72 -3.93 8.02
CA SER A 266 -60.14 -3.98 7.66
C SER A 266 -60.92 -5.04 8.46
N VAL A 267 -60.33 -6.21 8.74
CA VAL A 267 -60.94 -7.23 9.62
C VAL A 267 -61.09 -6.70 11.04
N ALA A 268 -60.07 -6.06 11.62
CA ALA A 268 -60.17 -5.45 12.95
C ALA A 268 -61.25 -4.35 13.01
N HIS A 269 -61.47 -3.60 11.93
CA HIS A 269 -62.57 -2.65 11.83
C HIS A 269 -63.95 -3.34 11.77
N TRP A 270 -64.09 -4.44 11.03
CA TRP A 270 -65.32 -5.26 11.04
C TRP A 270 -65.57 -5.91 12.41
N GLU A 271 -64.53 -6.41 13.08
CA GLU A 271 -64.63 -6.96 14.44
C GLU A 271 -65.10 -5.89 15.45
N ALA A 272 -64.60 -4.66 15.34
CA ALA A 272 -65.07 -3.53 16.14
C ALA A 272 -66.55 -3.18 15.86
N GLN A 273 -66.96 -3.06 14.58
CA GLN A 273 -68.37 -2.84 14.24
C GLN A 273 -69.28 -3.97 14.75
N ILE A 274 -68.84 -5.23 14.66
CA ILE A 274 -69.59 -6.38 15.17
C ILE A 274 -69.70 -6.30 16.70
N ALA A 275 -68.65 -5.89 17.42
CA ALA A 275 -68.71 -5.68 18.87
C ALA A 275 -69.67 -4.55 19.26
N GLU A 276 -69.69 -3.43 18.54
CA GLU A 276 -70.66 -2.34 18.73
C GLU A 276 -72.11 -2.81 18.49
N ILE A 277 -72.35 -3.58 17.42
CA ILE A 277 -73.68 -4.16 17.13
C ILE A 277 -74.10 -5.16 18.22
N ILE A 278 -73.18 -6.00 18.71
CA ILE A 278 -73.44 -6.94 19.81
C ILE A 278 -73.79 -6.19 21.10
N GLN A 279 -73.06 -5.10 21.41
CA GLN A 279 -73.37 -4.25 22.56
C GLN A 279 -74.77 -3.63 22.42
N TRP A 280 -75.08 -3.02 21.27
CA TRP A 280 -76.39 -2.42 21.01
C TRP A 280 -77.54 -3.44 21.10
N VAL A 281 -77.34 -4.66 20.60
CA VAL A 281 -78.30 -5.77 20.74
C VAL A 281 -78.42 -6.24 22.19
N SER A 282 -77.36 -6.17 23.00
CA SER A 282 -77.43 -6.45 24.45
C SER A 282 -78.18 -5.35 25.19
N ASP A 283 -77.90 -4.07 24.91
CA ASP A 283 -78.56 -2.93 25.52
C ASP A 283 -80.06 -2.91 25.20
N GLU A 284 -80.44 -3.18 23.94
CA GLU A 284 -81.83 -3.33 23.50
C GLU A 284 -82.49 -4.57 24.12
N LYS A 285 -81.77 -5.68 24.28
CA LYS A 285 -82.28 -6.88 24.97
C LYS A 285 -82.51 -6.61 26.45
N ASP A 286 -81.62 -5.89 27.12
CA ASP A 286 -81.73 -5.58 28.54
C ASP A 286 -82.80 -4.50 28.77
N ALA A 287 -82.92 -3.50 27.88
CA ALA A 287 -84.04 -2.56 27.86
C ALA A 287 -85.40 -3.28 27.66
N ARG A 288 -85.47 -4.26 26.74
CA ARG A 288 -86.63 -5.16 26.62
C ARG A 288 -86.82 -6.03 27.86
N GLY A 289 -85.75 -6.46 28.52
CA GLY A 289 -85.78 -7.18 29.80
C GLY A 289 -86.40 -6.34 30.91
N TYR A 290 -86.00 -5.08 31.05
CA TYR A 290 -86.62 -4.11 31.97
C TYR A 290 -88.08 -3.83 31.61
N LEU A 291 -88.38 -3.60 30.33
CA LEU A 291 -89.76 -3.37 29.86
C LEU A 291 -90.65 -4.61 30.05
N GLN A 292 -90.12 -5.83 29.89
CA GLN A 292 -90.86 -7.05 30.12
C GLN A 292 -90.96 -7.41 31.61
N ALA A 293 -89.96 -7.09 32.44
CA ALA A 293 -90.09 -7.18 33.90
C ALA A 293 -91.11 -6.16 34.43
N LEU A 294 -91.13 -4.94 33.89
CA LEU A 294 -92.14 -3.93 34.17
C LEU A 294 -93.52 -4.39 33.69
N ALA A 295 -93.65 -4.91 32.47
CA ALA A 295 -94.90 -5.42 31.94
C ALA A 295 -95.38 -6.68 32.69
N SER A 296 -94.49 -7.58 33.10
CA SER A 296 -94.80 -8.71 33.97
C SER A 296 -95.24 -8.24 35.34
N LYS A 297 -94.57 -7.27 35.97
CA LYS A 297 -95.01 -6.69 37.24
C LYS A 297 -96.36 -5.99 37.12
N MET A 298 -96.57 -5.18 36.07
CA MET A 298 -97.88 -4.59 35.77
C MET A 298 -98.93 -5.64 35.45
N THR A 299 -98.53 -6.79 34.90
CA THR A 299 -99.43 -7.94 34.65
C THR A 299 -99.72 -8.70 35.94
N GLU A 300 -98.76 -8.88 36.86
CA GLU A 300 -98.98 -9.44 38.20
C GLU A 300 -99.85 -8.51 39.06
N GLU A 301 -99.69 -7.20 38.95
CA GLU A 301 -100.58 -6.21 39.56
C GLU A 301 -101.98 -6.28 38.91
N LEU A 302 -102.08 -6.30 37.57
CA LEU A 302 -103.34 -6.51 36.85
C LEU A 302 -103.95 -7.91 37.05
N GLU A 303 -103.17 -8.92 37.42
CA GLU A 303 -103.61 -10.28 37.70
C GLU A 303 -103.90 -10.51 39.18
N SER A 304 -103.39 -9.68 40.09
CA SER A 304 -103.99 -9.51 41.43
C SER A 304 -105.37 -8.84 41.34
N LEU A 305 -105.54 -7.95 40.34
CA LEU A 305 -106.81 -7.29 40.00
C LEU A 305 -107.72 -8.11 39.06
N ARG A 306 -107.22 -9.22 38.47
CA ARG A 306 -108.00 -10.17 37.63
C ARG A 306 -108.16 -11.55 38.24
N SER A 307 -107.36 -11.97 39.23
CA SER A 307 -107.71 -13.10 40.11
C SER A 307 -108.96 -12.77 40.95
N SER A 308 -109.35 -11.50 40.98
CA SER A 308 -110.62 -10.98 41.48
C SER A 308 -111.68 -10.72 40.37
N SER A 309 -111.44 -11.07 39.10
CA SER A 309 -112.42 -10.88 38.00
C SER A 309 -112.28 -11.85 36.80
N LEU A 310 -113.37 -12.54 36.45
CA LEU A 310 -113.41 -13.67 35.50
C LEU A 310 -113.09 -13.30 34.02
N GLY A 311 -111.99 -13.85 33.50
CA GLY A 311 -112.05 -14.81 32.39
C GLY A 311 -111.79 -14.38 30.93
N SER A 312 -112.01 -15.37 30.05
CA SER A 312 -111.98 -15.39 28.58
C SER A 312 -110.64 -15.58 27.84
N ARG A 313 -110.75 -16.24 26.67
CA ARG A 313 -109.68 -16.55 25.70
C ARG A 313 -109.81 -15.65 24.48
N THR A 314 -108.72 -15.43 23.75
CA THR A 314 -108.76 -14.95 22.35
C THR A 314 -107.84 -15.79 21.46
N LEU A 315 -108.34 -16.28 20.33
CA LEU A 315 -107.52 -16.97 19.33
C LEU A 315 -106.66 -15.97 18.55
N ASP A 316 -105.41 -16.31 18.27
CA ASP A 316 -104.53 -15.46 17.46
C ASP A 316 -104.74 -15.71 15.95
N PRO A 317 -104.86 -14.68 15.07
CA PRO A 317 -105.39 -14.90 13.72
C PRO A 317 -104.44 -15.57 12.71
N LEU A 318 -105.02 -16.42 11.84
CA LEU A 318 -104.33 -17.23 10.82
C LEU A 318 -103.42 -16.47 9.83
N TRP A 319 -103.53 -15.14 9.70
CA TRP A 319 -102.63 -14.36 8.85
C TRP A 319 -101.21 -14.25 9.43
N LYS A 320 -101.06 -14.28 10.76
CA LYS A 320 -99.74 -14.33 11.42
C LYS A 320 -98.97 -15.60 11.04
N VAL A 321 -99.64 -16.74 11.07
CA VAL A 321 -99.07 -18.06 10.73
C VAL A 321 -98.49 -18.07 9.31
N ARG A 322 -99.23 -17.52 8.33
CA ARG A 322 -98.74 -17.43 6.93
C ARG A 322 -97.55 -16.49 6.77
N ARG A 323 -97.47 -15.41 7.56
CA ARG A 323 -96.31 -14.50 7.56
C ARG A 323 -95.08 -15.17 8.19
N SER A 324 -95.27 -15.91 9.28
CA SER A 324 -94.24 -16.71 9.93
C SER A 324 -93.66 -17.77 8.98
N GLN A 325 -94.50 -18.56 8.31
CA GLN A 325 -94.04 -19.60 7.39
C GLN A 325 -93.23 -19.08 6.19
N LYS A 326 -93.49 -17.86 5.71
CA LYS A 326 -92.64 -17.25 4.66
C LYS A 326 -91.27 -16.83 5.19
N LEU A 327 -91.19 -16.30 6.42
CA LEU A 327 -89.93 -15.92 7.06
C LEU A 327 -89.08 -17.16 7.43
N ASP A 328 -89.72 -18.22 7.92
CA ASP A 328 -89.09 -19.54 8.15
C ASP A 328 -88.47 -20.11 6.86
N MET A 329 -89.17 -19.97 5.73
CA MET A 329 -88.70 -20.46 4.43
C MET A 329 -87.49 -19.65 3.94
N SER A 330 -87.50 -18.31 4.05
CA SER A 330 -86.34 -17.49 3.67
C SER A 330 -85.15 -17.72 4.59
N ALA A 331 -85.36 -17.77 5.91
CA ALA A 331 -84.30 -18.02 6.88
C ALA A 331 -83.63 -19.40 6.66
N ARG A 332 -84.41 -20.43 6.28
CA ARG A 332 -83.85 -21.74 5.88
C ARG A 332 -82.94 -21.66 4.65
N LEU A 333 -83.34 -20.92 3.62
CA LEU A 333 -82.54 -20.77 2.39
C LEU A 333 -81.27 -19.93 2.62
N GLU A 334 -81.37 -18.92 3.49
CA GLU A 334 -80.25 -18.07 3.89
C GLU A 334 -79.22 -18.85 4.73
N LEU A 335 -79.69 -19.63 5.72
CA LEU A 335 -78.84 -20.56 6.48
C LEU A 335 -78.19 -21.64 5.61
N GLN A 336 -78.91 -22.17 4.61
CA GLN A 336 -78.36 -23.11 3.63
C GLN A 336 -77.22 -22.47 2.84
N SER A 337 -77.41 -21.26 2.32
CA SER A 337 -76.40 -20.50 1.57
C SER A 337 -75.16 -20.18 2.42
N ALA A 338 -75.36 -19.78 3.68
CA ALA A 338 -74.28 -19.51 4.63
C ALA A 338 -73.48 -20.77 4.98
N LEU A 339 -74.15 -21.89 5.24
CA LEU A 339 -73.51 -23.18 5.49
C LEU A 339 -72.68 -23.64 4.29
N ASP A 340 -73.22 -23.55 3.08
CA ASP A 340 -72.50 -23.90 1.85
C ASP A 340 -71.29 -22.98 1.60
N ALA A 341 -71.35 -21.71 2.03
CA ALA A 341 -70.20 -20.79 1.98
C ALA A 341 -69.12 -21.14 3.01
N GLU A 342 -69.49 -21.48 4.24
CA GLU A 342 -68.54 -21.87 5.28
C GLU A 342 -67.87 -23.23 4.98
N ILE A 343 -68.60 -24.17 4.37
CA ILE A 343 -68.05 -25.44 3.87
C ILE A 343 -66.97 -25.17 2.80
N ARG A 344 -67.23 -24.28 1.83
CA ARG A 344 -66.23 -23.88 0.82
C ARG A 344 -65.00 -23.23 1.44
N ALA A 345 -65.18 -22.33 2.41
CA ALA A 345 -64.08 -21.69 3.11
C ALA A 345 -63.22 -22.71 3.87
N LYS A 346 -63.83 -23.65 4.59
CA LYS A 346 -63.14 -24.72 5.31
C LYS A 346 -62.38 -25.67 4.38
N GLN A 347 -62.95 -26.02 3.22
CA GLN A 347 -62.27 -26.82 2.19
C GLN A 347 -61.01 -26.11 1.66
N LEU A 348 -61.09 -24.80 1.39
CA LEU A 348 -59.98 -24.01 0.87
C LEU A 348 -58.83 -23.94 1.89
N VAL A 349 -59.14 -23.68 3.17
CA VAL A 349 -58.15 -23.73 4.27
C VAL A 349 -57.55 -25.14 4.45
N GLN A 350 -58.34 -26.20 4.25
CA GLN A 350 -57.83 -27.59 4.30
C GLN A 350 -56.87 -27.92 3.15
N GLU A 351 -57.02 -27.28 1.99
CA GLU A 351 -56.14 -27.46 0.84
C GLU A 351 -54.81 -26.74 1.03
N GLU A 352 -54.83 -25.47 1.46
CA GLU A 352 -53.58 -24.73 1.78
C GLU A 352 -52.80 -25.39 2.93
N LEU A 353 -53.50 -25.86 3.98
CA LEU A 353 -52.88 -26.62 5.06
C LEU A 353 -52.25 -27.95 4.58
N ARG A 354 -52.73 -28.53 3.48
CA ARG A 354 -52.09 -29.71 2.86
C ARG A 354 -50.82 -29.31 2.12
N LYS A 355 -50.89 -28.31 1.24
CA LYS A 355 -49.73 -27.77 0.51
C LYS A 355 -48.58 -27.36 1.44
N VAL A 356 -48.89 -26.70 2.55
CA VAL A 356 -47.88 -26.29 3.56
C VAL A 356 -47.23 -27.51 4.22
N LYS A 357 -47.99 -28.57 4.51
CA LYS A 357 -47.43 -29.83 5.05
C LYS A 357 -46.55 -30.55 4.03
N ASP A 358 -46.99 -30.65 2.78
CA ASP A 358 -46.23 -31.29 1.70
C ASP A 358 -44.92 -30.52 1.42
N ALA A 359 -44.97 -29.19 1.44
CA ALA A 359 -43.79 -28.33 1.35
C ALA A 359 -42.83 -28.55 2.53
N ASN A 360 -43.33 -28.58 3.78
CA ASN A 360 -42.50 -28.79 4.97
C ASN A 360 -41.82 -30.18 4.97
N ILE A 361 -42.53 -31.24 4.56
CA ILE A 361 -41.96 -32.59 4.38
C ILE A 361 -40.85 -32.56 3.32
N SER A 362 -41.02 -31.79 2.24
CA SER A 362 -39.96 -31.62 1.22
C SER A 362 -38.71 -30.90 1.75
N PHE A 363 -38.86 -29.97 2.70
CA PHE A 363 -37.75 -29.27 3.34
C PHE A 363 -37.03 -30.16 4.37
N GLU A 364 -37.75 -30.91 5.21
CA GLU A 364 -37.13 -31.91 6.09
C GLU A 364 -36.31 -32.95 5.32
N SER A 365 -36.83 -33.41 4.18
CA SER A 365 -36.13 -34.39 3.33
C SER A 365 -34.80 -33.83 2.81
N LYS A 366 -34.81 -32.60 2.27
CA LYS A 366 -33.59 -31.91 1.81
C LYS A 366 -32.59 -31.64 2.93
N LEU A 367 -33.08 -31.31 4.13
CA LEU A 367 -32.22 -31.11 5.31
C LEU A 367 -31.52 -32.42 5.69
N LYS A 368 -32.26 -33.53 5.77
CA LYS A 368 -31.71 -34.88 6.06
C LYS A 368 -30.72 -35.34 4.99
N GLU A 369 -30.96 -35.02 3.72
CA GLU A 369 -30.02 -35.28 2.62
C GLU A 369 -28.72 -34.46 2.75
N SER A 370 -28.83 -33.17 3.12
CA SER A 370 -27.67 -32.29 3.37
C SER A 370 -26.84 -32.76 4.57
N GLU A 371 -27.49 -33.17 5.66
CA GLU A 371 -26.83 -33.77 6.82
C GLU A 371 -26.13 -35.08 6.48
N ALA A 372 -26.72 -35.92 5.62
CA ALA A 372 -26.12 -37.18 5.19
C ALA A 372 -24.81 -36.93 4.43
N LYS A 373 -24.81 -35.97 3.48
CA LYS A 373 -23.60 -35.57 2.73
C LYS A 373 -22.53 -34.96 3.64
N ASN A 374 -22.91 -34.20 4.66
CA ASN A 374 -21.96 -33.70 5.66
C ASN A 374 -21.33 -34.83 6.50
N ARG A 375 -22.09 -35.88 6.85
CA ARG A 375 -21.54 -37.06 7.53
C ARG A 375 -20.58 -37.85 6.63
N GLU A 376 -20.96 -38.05 5.37
CA GLU A 376 -20.15 -38.73 4.35
C GLU A 376 -18.80 -38.02 4.13
N LEU A 377 -18.80 -36.70 3.94
CA LEU A 377 -17.57 -35.89 3.82
C LEU A 377 -16.68 -35.94 5.08
N LEU A 378 -17.26 -36.04 6.28
CA LEU A 378 -16.50 -36.22 7.52
C LEU A 378 -15.86 -37.61 7.62
N GLU A 379 -16.55 -38.65 7.15
CA GLU A 379 -16.01 -40.02 7.08
C GLU A 379 -14.92 -40.15 6.00
N GLU A 380 -15.07 -39.48 4.86
CA GLU A 380 -14.00 -39.38 3.84
C GLU A 380 -12.75 -38.68 4.40
N MET A 381 -12.93 -37.55 5.10
CA MET A 381 -11.82 -36.81 5.72
C MET A 381 -11.08 -37.65 6.76
N GLU A 382 -11.79 -38.39 7.62
CA GLU A 382 -11.18 -39.31 8.59
C GLU A 382 -10.53 -40.52 7.90
N GLY A 383 -11.10 -41.00 6.80
CA GLY A 383 -10.52 -42.06 5.96
C GLY A 383 -9.22 -41.64 5.25
N LEU A 384 -9.16 -40.42 4.71
CA LEU A 384 -7.94 -39.83 4.13
C LEU A 384 -6.86 -39.61 5.20
N LYS A 385 -7.27 -39.14 6.39
CA LYS A 385 -6.40 -38.98 7.55
C LYS A 385 -5.79 -40.31 8.02
N LYS A 386 -6.57 -41.39 8.09
CA LYS A 386 -6.05 -42.74 8.38
C LYS A 386 -5.12 -43.28 7.30
N LYS A 387 -5.46 -43.10 6.01
CA LYS A 387 -4.58 -43.48 4.88
C LYS A 387 -3.24 -42.74 4.91
N LEU A 388 -3.20 -41.50 5.38
CA LEU A 388 -1.97 -40.75 5.62
C LEU A 388 -1.17 -41.35 6.79
N GLU A 389 -1.84 -41.68 7.89
CA GLU A 389 -1.23 -42.22 9.12
C GLU A 389 -0.66 -43.65 8.95
N GLU A 390 -1.33 -44.51 8.16
CA GLU A 390 -0.79 -45.83 7.77
C GLU A 390 0.44 -45.72 6.85
N LYS A 391 0.44 -44.74 5.94
CA LYS A 391 1.57 -44.47 5.04
C LYS A 391 2.83 -44.04 5.80
N TYR A 392 2.68 -43.29 6.89
CA TYR A 392 3.78 -42.98 7.80
C TYR A 392 4.31 -44.19 8.61
N ARG A 393 3.53 -45.27 8.76
CA ARG A 393 3.97 -46.48 9.47
C ARG A 393 4.65 -47.52 8.59
N THR A 394 4.59 -47.38 7.27
CA THR A 394 5.11 -48.40 6.32
C THR A 394 6.52 -48.11 5.83
N ASP A 395 7.01 -46.87 5.96
CA ASP A 395 8.33 -46.44 5.48
C ASP A 395 9.49 -46.72 6.47
N SER A 396 9.22 -47.02 7.75
CA SER A 396 10.25 -47.22 8.78
C SER A 396 10.89 -48.63 8.77
N GLY A 397 11.17 -49.16 7.57
CA GLY A 397 11.21 -50.61 7.33
C GLY A 397 12.49 -51.25 6.79
N LEU A 398 13.54 -50.51 6.42
CA LEU A 398 14.78 -51.08 5.84
C LEU A 398 16.05 -50.47 6.43
N LYS A 399 17.12 -51.30 6.51
CA LYS A 399 18.49 -50.91 6.92
C LYS A 399 19.51 -51.46 5.92
N LEU A 400 20.46 -50.63 5.49
CA LEU A 400 21.82 -50.99 5.02
C LEU A 400 22.70 -49.70 5.12
N PRO A 401 24.03 -49.68 4.85
CA PRO A 401 24.98 -49.25 5.88
C PRO A 401 25.82 -48.00 5.53
N ASP A 402 26.72 -47.65 6.46
CA ASP A 402 27.49 -46.41 6.53
C ASP A 402 28.32 -46.02 5.28
N PHE A 403 28.27 -44.73 4.94
CA PHE A 403 29.41 -43.96 4.43
C PHE A 403 29.26 -42.48 4.86
N GLN A 404 30.36 -41.73 4.87
CA GLN A 404 30.46 -40.41 5.54
C GLN A 404 30.11 -39.20 4.63
N ASP A 405 29.87 -38.06 5.29
CA ASP A 405 29.82 -36.67 4.79
C ASP A 405 28.70 -36.24 3.82
N SER A 406 27.70 -35.54 4.38
CA SER A 406 27.28 -34.21 3.87
C SER A 406 26.55 -33.38 4.93
N ILE A 407 26.67 -32.05 4.86
CA ILE A 407 26.37 -31.11 5.96
C ILE A 407 24.90 -30.63 6.03
N PHE A 408 23.98 -31.21 5.25
CA PHE A 408 22.65 -30.62 5.01
C PHE A 408 21.44 -31.29 5.69
N GLU A 409 21.61 -32.38 6.45
CA GLU A 409 20.49 -33.12 7.07
C GLU A 409 20.25 -32.74 8.55
N TYR A 410 19.97 -31.46 8.82
CA TYR A 410 19.60 -30.98 10.16
C TYR A 410 18.45 -29.96 10.20
N PHE A 411 17.78 -29.71 9.06
CA PHE A 411 16.78 -28.64 8.93
C PHE A 411 15.31 -29.07 8.94
N ASN A 412 15.00 -30.38 8.92
CA ASN A 412 13.63 -30.88 8.81
C ASN A 412 13.25 -31.85 9.95
N THR A 413 12.90 -31.31 11.12
CA THR A 413 12.03 -32.01 12.10
C THR A 413 11.41 -31.04 13.11
N SER A 414 10.13 -30.70 12.94
CA SER A 414 9.27 -30.18 14.00
C SER A 414 7.79 -30.31 13.62
N PRO A 415 6.99 -31.16 14.28
CA PRO A 415 5.57 -31.30 14.00
C PRO A 415 4.74 -30.34 14.88
N LEU A 416 4.12 -29.32 14.29
CA LEU A 416 3.06 -28.54 14.95
C LEU A 416 1.92 -28.21 13.98
N ALA A 417 0.85 -29.00 14.06
CA ALA A 417 -0.46 -28.68 13.49
C ALA A 417 -1.56 -29.30 14.36
N ARG A 418 -2.21 -28.47 15.19
CA ARG A 418 -3.57 -28.71 15.72
C ARG A 418 -4.17 -27.43 16.28
N ASP A 419 -5.01 -26.84 15.44
CA ASP A 419 -6.42 -26.52 15.73
C ASP A 419 -6.80 -25.72 16.99
N LEU A 420 -7.54 -24.62 16.77
CA LEU A 420 -8.20 -23.80 17.79
C LEU A 420 -9.72 -23.84 17.61
N THR A 421 -10.32 -24.97 17.95
CA THR A 421 -11.78 -25.09 18.13
C THR A 421 -12.17 -24.56 19.52
N PHE A 422 -12.37 -23.24 19.64
CA PHE A 422 -12.92 -22.64 20.86
C PHE A 422 -14.37 -23.11 21.09
N ARG A 423 -14.64 -23.72 22.25
CA ARG A 423 -16.00 -24.05 22.69
C ARG A 423 -16.73 -22.78 23.13
N THR A 424 -17.74 -22.37 22.37
CA THR A 424 -18.79 -21.49 22.89
C THR A 424 -19.81 -22.34 23.64
N SER A 425 -19.81 -22.28 24.96
CA SER A 425 -20.90 -22.84 25.78
C SER A 425 -21.84 -21.70 26.18
N SER A 426 -22.86 -21.47 25.37
CA SER A 426 -23.99 -20.59 25.70
C SER A 426 -24.87 -21.21 26.78
N ILE A 427 -25.42 -20.37 27.65
CA ILE A 427 -26.47 -20.76 28.61
C ILE A 427 -27.82 -20.69 27.88
N SER A 428 -28.67 -21.69 28.11
CA SER A 428 -30.12 -21.65 27.84
C SER A 428 -30.86 -22.20 29.06
N GLU A 429 -32.07 -21.71 29.31
CA GLU A 429 -32.87 -22.03 30.49
C GLU A 429 -33.80 -23.24 30.25
N GLN A 430 -34.05 -24.04 31.29
CA GLN A 430 -35.37 -24.34 31.88
C GLN A 430 -35.37 -25.64 32.72
N GLU A 431 -36.06 -25.59 33.87
CA GLU A 431 -36.88 -26.67 34.50
C GLU A 431 -36.24 -28.07 34.80
N ALA A 432 -36.43 -28.71 35.96
CA ALA A 432 -37.39 -28.54 37.06
C ALA A 432 -36.94 -29.24 38.38
N GLN A 433 -37.80 -29.19 39.40
CA GLN A 433 -37.84 -29.98 40.65
C GLN A 433 -36.81 -29.63 41.77
N GLY A 434 -37.34 -29.30 42.95
CA GLY A 434 -36.60 -29.20 44.24
C GLY A 434 -36.83 -30.45 45.11
N PRO A 435 -36.93 -30.37 46.47
CA PRO A 435 -36.97 -29.16 47.31
C PRO A 435 -36.18 -29.24 48.66
N LYS A 436 -36.33 -28.17 49.47
CA LYS A 436 -36.20 -28.03 50.95
C LYS A 436 -35.00 -27.29 51.55
N SER A 437 -35.38 -26.60 52.62
CA SER A 437 -34.70 -25.78 53.64
C SER A 437 -33.60 -26.55 54.43
N GLU A 438 -32.77 -25.97 55.31
CA GLU A 438 -33.07 -24.96 56.34
C GLU A 438 -31.92 -23.98 56.72
N VAL A 439 -32.34 -22.73 57.01
CA VAL A 439 -31.97 -21.87 58.16
C VAL A 439 -30.51 -21.37 58.35
N SER A 440 -30.40 -20.04 58.31
CA SER A 440 -29.29 -19.13 58.70
C SER A 440 -29.26 -18.89 60.25
N PRO A 441 -28.68 -17.80 60.82
CA PRO A 441 -27.57 -16.89 60.44
C PRO A 441 -26.55 -16.63 61.59
N SER A 442 -25.52 -15.80 61.34
CA SER A 442 -25.17 -14.53 62.07
C SER A 442 -23.65 -14.20 61.99
N THR A 443 -23.21 -13.00 61.59
CA THR A 443 -23.05 -11.69 62.34
C THR A 443 -22.11 -11.80 63.56
N SER A 444 -21.11 -10.93 63.83
CA SER A 444 -20.89 -9.51 63.47
C SER A 444 -19.40 -9.06 63.51
N VAL A 445 -19.03 -8.05 62.69
CA VAL A 445 -18.42 -6.70 62.98
C VAL A 445 -17.65 -6.53 64.34
N VAL A 446 -16.52 -5.80 64.53
CA VAL A 446 -16.10 -4.40 64.14
C VAL A 446 -14.55 -4.15 64.26
N THR A 447 -14.05 -3.04 63.66
CA THR A 447 -12.87 -2.13 63.95
C THR A 447 -11.83 -2.46 65.05
N ALA A 448 -10.57 -1.96 65.10
CA ALA A 448 -9.59 -1.25 64.21
C ALA A 448 -8.27 -1.02 65.07
N GLU A 449 -7.23 -0.19 64.85
CA GLU A 449 -6.75 0.78 63.82
C GLU A 449 -5.23 1.13 64.03
N GLN A 450 -4.63 1.97 63.15
CA GLN A 450 -3.45 2.87 63.31
C GLN A 450 -1.99 2.38 63.60
N GLN A 451 -1.05 2.92 62.79
CA GLN A 451 0.32 3.42 63.10
C GLN A 451 1.44 2.44 63.59
N GLN A 452 2.76 2.71 63.46
CA GLN A 452 3.61 3.42 62.46
C GLN A 452 5.12 3.09 62.72
N GLU A 453 6.01 3.42 61.77
CA GLU A 453 7.50 3.58 61.89
C GLU A 453 8.47 2.36 61.93
N GLU A 454 9.61 2.53 61.22
CA GLU A 454 10.92 1.84 61.30
C GLU A 454 11.88 2.67 62.24
N PRO A 455 13.20 2.44 62.53
CA PRO A 455 14.30 2.00 61.62
C PRO A 455 15.58 1.31 62.28
N ILE A 456 16.71 1.23 61.52
CA ILE A 456 18.17 1.20 61.95
C ILE A 456 18.93 -0.14 62.28
N ARG A 457 19.56 -0.74 61.25
CA ARG A 457 21.04 -0.86 60.96
C ARG A 457 22.09 -1.34 62.03
N LEU A 458 22.86 -2.44 61.75
CA LEU A 458 24.37 -2.58 61.75
C LEU A 458 25.01 -3.98 62.09
N GLN A 459 25.73 -4.56 61.10
CA GLN A 459 27.10 -5.18 61.13
C GLN A 459 27.61 -6.28 62.14
N ARG A 460 28.00 -7.45 61.55
CA ARG A 460 29.38 -8.05 61.48
C ARG A 460 29.92 -9.09 62.52
N MET A 461 29.93 -10.38 62.11
CA MET A 461 31.02 -11.43 62.13
C MET A 461 31.75 -11.80 63.47
N PRO A 462 32.42 -12.99 63.65
CA PRO A 462 33.01 -13.91 62.63
C PRO A 462 32.98 -15.45 62.92
N ALA A 463 33.75 -16.19 62.09
CA ALA A 463 34.42 -17.49 62.33
C ALA A 463 33.68 -18.82 62.02
N ALA A 464 34.49 -19.85 61.72
CA ALA A 464 34.12 -21.25 61.38
C ALA A 464 35.02 -22.23 62.17
N PRO A 465 34.67 -23.53 62.26
CA PRO A 465 35.21 -24.48 61.26
C PRO A 465 34.24 -25.61 60.85
N SER A 466 34.66 -26.39 59.84
CA SER A 466 34.02 -27.62 59.33
C SER A 466 34.81 -28.88 59.78
N PRO A 467 34.47 -30.13 59.37
CA PRO A 467 33.23 -30.65 58.78
C PRO A 467 32.74 -31.99 59.42
N THR A 468 31.42 -32.25 59.42
CA THR A 468 30.88 -33.62 59.60
C THR A 468 29.72 -33.88 58.65
N ILE A 469 29.69 -35.07 58.04
CA ILE A 469 28.65 -35.48 57.09
C ILE A 469 27.35 -35.82 57.84
N GLN A 470 26.25 -35.16 57.49
CA GLN A 470 24.90 -35.65 57.74
C GLN A 470 24.05 -35.49 56.47
N SER A 471 23.37 -36.57 56.08
CA SER A 471 22.59 -36.67 54.86
C SER A 471 21.23 -35.96 55.00
N ILE A 472 21.11 -34.74 54.47
CA ILE A 472 19.83 -34.06 54.35
C ILE A 472 19.09 -34.61 53.12
N SER A 473 17.85 -35.05 53.32
CA SER A 473 16.98 -35.53 52.24
C SER A 473 16.72 -34.42 51.21
N LEU A 474 16.89 -34.75 49.92
CA LEU A 474 16.62 -33.83 48.81
C LEU A 474 15.11 -33.62 48.64
N ALA A 475 14.57 -32.66 49.41
CA ALA A 475 13.26 -32.07 49.16
C ALA A 475 13.30 -31.25 47.86
N VAL A 476 13.18 -31.93 46.72
CA VAL A 476 13.10 -31.31 45.39
C VAL A 476 12.00 -30.25 45.39
N PRO A 477 12.30 -28.97 45.12
CA PRO A 477 11.26 -27.96 44.99
C PRO A 477 10.30 -28.35 43.87
N LYS A 478 8.99 -28.45 44.18
CA LYS A 478 7.98 -28.72 43.15
C LYS A 478 8.15 -27.70 42.01
N PRO A 479 8.27 -28.14 40.74
CA PRO A 479 8.50 -27.22 39.63
C PRO A 479 7.33 -26.24 39.55
N LYS A 480 7.66 -24.94 39.62
CA LYS A 480 6.69 -23.86 39.43
C LYS A 480 6.73 -23.38 37.98
N ALA A 481 5.60 -22.88 37.49
CA ALA A 481 5.56 -22.11 36.26
C ALA A 481 6.43 -20.84 36.38
N HIS A 482 6.85 -20.28 35.25
CA HIS A 482 7.68 -19.07 35.23
C HIS A 482 6.91 -17.86 35.75
N GLN A 483 7.50 -17.14 36.72
CA GLN A 483 7.02 -15.84 37.16
C GLN A 483 7.47 -14.77 36.15
N LEU A 484 6.72 -14.65 35.05
CA LEU A 484 6.99 -13.74 33.94
C LEU A 484 6.42 -12.34 34.20
N ASN A 485 7.29 -11.35 34.34
CA ASN A 485 6.94 -9.93 34.46
C ASN A 485 7.43 -9.13 33.24
N ILE A 486 6.65 -8.12 32.82
CA ILE A 486 7.04 -7.23 31.71
C ILE A 486 8.25 -6.39 32.13
N LYS A 487 9.29 -6.33 31.29
CA LYS A 487 10.58 -5.73 31.64
C LYS A 487 11.07 -4.81 30.53
N SER A 488 11.63 -3.66 30.94
CA SER A 488 12.45 -2.83 30.06
C SER A 488 13.89 -3.32 30.13
N PHE A 489 14.43 -3.76 29.00
CA PHE A 489 15.83 -4.14 28.85
C PHE A 489 16.69 -2.90 28.56
N THR A 490 17.97 -2.94 28.95
CA THR A 490 18.93 -1.82 28.77
C THR A 490 19.92 -2.04 27.62
N SER A 491 19.94 -3.23 27.03
CA SER A 491 20.72 -3.60 25.84
C SER A 491 19.90 -4.50 24.91
N PRO A 492 20.26 -4.63 23.62
CA PRO A 492 19.49 -5.41 22.64
C PRO A 492 19.43 -6.89 23.03
N THR A 493 18.26 -7.33 23.47
CA THR A 493 18.05 -8.65 24.09
C THR A 493 17.24 -9.55 23.17
N GLN A 494 17.64 -10.81 23.03
CA GLN A 494 16.95 -11.80 22.21
C GLN A 494 15.91 -12.58 23.01
N CYS A 495 14.81 -12.96 22.36
CA CYS A 495 13.83 -13.87 22.91
C CYS A 495 14.37 -15.31 22.95
N SER A 496 14.38 -15.92 24.13
CA SER A 496 14.82 -17.31 24.34
C SER A 496 13.96 -18.36 23.63
N HIS A 497 12.76 -18.01 23.17
CA HIS A 497 11.89 -18.91 22.40
C HIS A 497 12.21 -18.86 20.88
N CYS A 498 11.95 -17.73 20.21
CA CYS A 498 12.09 -17.60 18.75
C CYS A 498 13.48 -17.15 18.26
N THR A 499 14.41 -16.81 19.17
CA THR A 499 15.72 -16.19 18.91
C THR A 499 15.70 -14.77 18.33
N SER A 500 14.53 -14.25 17.92
CA SER A 500 14.38 -12.89 17.40
C SER A 500 14.67 -11.81 18.45
N LEU A 501 14.96 -10.60 17.98
CA LEU A 501 15.33 -9.47 18.81
C LEU A 501 14.08 -8.82 19.45
N MET A 502 14.14 -8.51 20.74
CA MET A 502 13.08 -7.76 21.43
C MET A 502 13.32 -6.26 21.19
N VAL A 503 12.84 -5.80 20.03
CA VAL A 503 12.90 -4.41 19.58
C VAL A 503 11.94 -3.54 20.40
N GLY A 504 12.36 -2.32 20.75
CA GLY A 504 11.57 -1.34 21.49
C GLY A 504 12.41 -0.51 22.46
N LEU A 505 11.90 0.67 22.84
CA LEU A 505 12.59 1.56 23.79
C LEU A 505 12.38 1.17 25.26
N VAL A 506 11.20 0.63 25.57
CA VAL A 506 10.79 0.15 26.90
C VAL A 506 9.93 -1.11 26.75
N ARG A 507 9.74 -1.88 27.83
CA ARG A 507 8.75 -2.97 27.94
C ARG A 507 8.84 -4.03 26.82
N GLN A 508 10.03 -4.28 26.26
CA GLN A 508 10.21 -5.03 25.01
C GLN A 508 9.80 -6.52 25.08
N GLY A 509 9.60 -7.05 26.30
CA GLY A 509 9.09 -8.40 26.50
C GLY A 509 8.89 -8.74 27.98
N TYR A 510 8.64 -10.01 28.23
CA TYR A 510 8.64 -10.58 29.57
C TYR A 510 10.03 -11.08 29.96
N ALA A 511 10.34 -11.06 31.25
CA ALA A 511 11.45 -11.79 31.86
C ALA A 511 10.96 -12.58 33.07
N CYS A 512 11.53 -13.77 33.29
CA CYS A 512 11.28 -14.57 34.48
C CYS A 512 12.20 -14.13 35.63
N ASP A 513 11.64 -13.70 36.76
CA ASP A 513 12.45 -13.23 37.89
C ASP A 513 13.26 -14.35 38.58
N VAL A 514 12.90 -15.62 38.37
CA VAL A 514 13.59 -16.80 38.96
C VAL A 514 14.78 -17.26 38.11
N CYS A 515 14.65 -17.27 36.79
CA CYS A 515 15.65 -17.89 35.89
C CYS A 515 16.13 -16.99 34.74
N SER A 516 15.68 -15.74 34.67
CA SER A 516 16.00 -14.77 33.61
C SER A 516 15.66 -15.19 32.17
N PHE A 517 14.84 -16.22 31.97
CA PHE A 517 14.23 -16.53 30.67
C PHE A 517 13.47 -15.30 30.17
N ALA A 518 13.75 -14.84 28.95
CA ALA A 518 13.20 -13.62 28.40
C ALA A 518 12.53 -13.88 27.04
N CYS A 519 11.36 -13.30 26.80
CA CYS A 519 10.61 -13.55 25.57
C CYS A 519 9.70 -12.39 25.16
N HIS A 520 9.40 -12.29 23.86
CA HIS A 520 8.35 -11.38 23.37
C HIS A 520 7.00 -11.66 24.05
N VAL A 521 6.12 -10.65 24.06
CA VAL A 521 4.74 -10.79 24.54
C VAL A 521 4.01 -11.94 23.85
N SER A 522 4.16 -12.09 22.53
CA SER A 522 3.58 -13.16 21.72
C SER A 522 4.24 -14.53 21.89
N CYS A 523 5.44 -14.61 22.49
CA CYS A 523 6.12 -15.87 22.80
C CYS A 523 5.90 -16.35 24.24
N LYS A 524 5.22 -15.55 25.07
CA LYS A 524 4.99 -15.81 26.50
C LYS A 524 4.37 -17.18 26.76
N ASP A 525 3.29 -17.51 26.05
CA ASP A 525 2.55 -18.74 26.30
C ASP A 525 3.23 -19.97 25.65
N SER A 526 4.29 -19.75 24.85
CA SER A 526 5.22 -20.76 24.33
C SER A 526 6.48 -20.94 25.19
N ALA A 527 6.50 -20.37 26.40
CA ALA A 527 7.54 -20.60 27.40
C ALA A 527 7.47 -22.03 27.99
N PRO A 528 8.60 -22.64 28.38
CA PRO A 528 8.60 -23.92 29.10
C PRO A 528 7.80 -23.84 30.39
N GLN A 529 6.99 -24.87 30.67
CA GLN A 529 6.14 -24.91 31.88
C GLN A 529 6.90 -25.18 33.18
N VAL A 530 8.20 -25.50 33.10
CA VAL A 530 9.07 -25.83 34.23
C VAL A 530 10.12 -24.74 34.42
N CYS A 531 10.18 -24.19 35.63
CA CYS A 531 11.17 -23.20 36.05
C CYS A 531 12.01 -23.75 37.23
N PRO A 532 13.35 -23.56 37.25
CA PRO A 532 14.20 -22.97 36.21
C PRO A 532 14.43 -23.90 35.01
N ILE A 533 14.83 -23.33 33.87
CA ILE A 533 15.19 -24.09 32.67
C ILE A 533 16.62 -24.64 32.84
N PRO A 534 16.89 -25.93 32.53
CA PRO A 534 18.25 -26.49 32.55
C PRO A 534 19.21 -25.73 31.61
N PRO A 535 20.50 -25.53 31.98
CA PRO A 535 21.43 -24.71 31.21
C PRO A 535 21.68 -25.22 29.78
N GLU A 536 21.56 -26.53 29.56
CA GLU A 536 21.63 -27.18 28.23
C GLU A 536 20.42 -26.80 27.35
N GLN A 537 19.23 -26.62 27.93
CA GLN A 537 18.02 -26.20 27.22
C GLN A 537 17.93 -24.67 27.05
N ALA A 538 18.60 -23.90 27.92
CA ALA A 538 18.62 -22.44 27.85
C ALA A 538 19.42 -21.88 26.65
N LYS A 539 20.28 -22.70 26.01
CA LYS A 539 21.14 -22.30 24.88
C LYS A 539 20.65 -22.87 23.55
N ARG A 540 19.48 -22.41 23.08
CA ARG A 540 19.06 -22.67 21.69
C ARG A 540 20.11 -22.06 20.73
N PRO A 541 20.57 -22.78 19.68
CA PRO A 541 21.47 -22.21 18.69
C PRO A 541 20.91 -20.98 18.00
N LEU A 542 21.78 -20.11 17.48
CA LEU A 542 21.37 -19.07 16.53
C LEU A 542 20.88 -19.73 15.23
N GLY A 543 19.86 -19.15 14.62
CA GLY A 543 19.22 -19.68 13.42
C GLY A 543 18.09 -18.77 12.96
N VAL A 544 17.68 -18.97 11.71
CA VAL A 544 16.53 -18.30 11.09
C VAL A 544 15.59 -19.39 10.58
N ASP A 545 14.30 -19.23 10.87
CA ASP A 545 13.23 -19.99 10.21
C ASP A 545 13.24 -19.63 8.72
N VAL A 546 13.69 -20.58 7.89
CA VAL A 546 13.87 -20.38 6.44
C VAL A 546 12.55 -20.08 5.73
N GLN A 547 11.42 -20.54 6.26
CA GLN A 547 10.09 -20.32 5.67
C GLN A 547 9.47 -18.98 6.10
N ARG A 548 9.77 -18.51 7.32
CA ARG A 548 9.19 -17.27 7.88
C ARG A 548 10.12 -16.06 7.83
N GLY A 549 11.42 -16.27 7.66
CA GLY A 549 12.46 -15.23 7.77
C GLY A 549 12.73 -14.75 9.21
N ILE A 550 12.20 -15.45 10.22
CA ILE A 550 12.19 -15.03 11.63
C ILE A 550 13.36 -15.68 12.40
N GLY A 551 14.02 -14.90 13.25
CA GLY A 551 15.12 -15.35 14.12
C GLY A 551 16.41 -14.56 13.90
N THR A 552 17.42 -14.78 14.74
CA THR A 552 18.74 -14.15 14.59
C THR A 552 19.71 -15.09 13.87
N ALA A 553 20.17 -14.69 12.68
CA ALA A 553 21.22 -15.40 11.95
C ALA A 553 22.60 -15.19 12.56
N TYR A 554 22.95 -13.93 12.86
CA TYR A 554 24.31 -13.57 13.28
C TYR A 554 24.33 -12.29 14.10
N LYS A 555 25.35 -12.16 14.96
CA LYS A 555 25.53 -10.99 15.83
C LYS A 555 27.00 -10.86 16.23
N GLY A 556 27.48 -9.63 16.40
CA GLY A 556 28.86 -9.38 16.80
C GLY A 556 29.20 -7.89 16.91
N TYR A 557 30.39 -7.59 17.43
CA TYR A 557 30.91 -6.23 17.41
C TYR A 557 31.56 -5.94 16.05
N VAL A 558 31.28 -4.75 15.53
CA VAL A 558 31.84 -4.23 14.28
C VAL A 558 32.26 -2.78 14.48
N LYS A 559 32.88 -2.21 13.45
CA LYS A 559 33.23 -0.79 13.37
C LYS A 559 32.53 -0.17 12.16
N VAL A 560 31.89 0.98 12.36
CA VAL A 560 31.27 1.78 11.27
C VAL A 560 31.94 3.17 11.23
N PRO A 561 31.95 3.88 10.10
CA PRO A 561 32.47 5.24 10.04
C PRO A 561 31.71 6.16 11.00
N LYS A 562 32.41 7.08 11.67
CA LYS A 562 31.74 8.16 12.41
C LYS A 562 30.92 9.02 11.42
N PRO A 563 29.83 9.71 11.83
CA PRO A 563 28.92 10.41 10.89
C PRO A 563 29.56 11.44 9.95
N THR A 564 30.77 11.91 10.28
CA THR A 564 31.61 12.81 9.48
C THR A 564 32.53 12.07 8.48
N GLY A 565 32.29 10.78 8.25
CA GLY A 565 33.03 9.91 7.33
C GLY A 565 34.34 9.35 7.90
N VAL A 566 34.93 8.40 7.18
CA VAL A 566 36.15 7.65 7.57
C VAL A 566 37.33 8.56 7.96
N LYS A 567 37.40 9.78 7.40
CA LYS A 567 38.36 10.84 7.77
C LYS A 567 38.43 11.15 9.27
N LYS A 568 37.34 10.93 10.01
CA LYS A 568 37.24 11.20 11.46
C LYS A 568 37.29 9.91 12.30
N GLY A 569 37.67 8.80 11.68
CA GLY A 569 37.82 7.49 12.31
C GLY A 569 36.54 6.65 12.32
N TRP A 570 36.65 5.50 12.98
CA TRP A 570 35.59 4.51 13.13
C TRP A 570 35.01 4.58 14.55
N GLN A 571 33.70 4.37 14.69
CA GLN A 571 33.04 4.10 15.98
C GLN A 571 32.75 2.60 16.11
N ARG A 572 32.73 2.10 17.35
CA ARG A 572 32.35 0.73 17.67
C ARG A 572 30.82 0.61 17.68
N ALA A 573 30.29 -0.38 16.97
CA ALA A 573 28.88 -0.72 16.98
C ALA A 573 28.69 -2.21 17.30
N TYR A 574 27.51 -2.56 17.80
CA TYR A 574 27.05 -3.93 17.92
C TYR A 574 26.04 -4.19 16.80
N ALA A 575 26.33 -5.16 15.95
CA ALA A 575 25.54 -5.51 14.79
C ALA A 575 24.77 -6.82 15.03
N VAL A 576 23.51 -6.86 14.59
CA VAL A 576 22.63 -8.04 14.69
C VAL A 576 21.87 -8.22 13.37
N VAL A 577 21.93 -9.40 12.77
CA VAL A 577 21.12 -9.78 11.61
C VAL A 577 19.95 -10.63 12.11
N CYS A 578 18.76 -10.06 12.12
CA CYS A 578 17.57 -10.63 12.73
C CYS A 578 16.30 -10.27 11.95
N ASP A 579 15.37 -11.21 11.79
CA ASP A 579 14.07 -10.99 11.14
C ASP A 579 14.20 -10.31 9.76
N CYS A 580 15.17 -10.79 8.98
CA CYS A 580 15.62 -10.24 7.68
C CYS A 580 15.99 -8.74 7.69
N LYS A 581 16.47 -8.21 8.82
CA LYS A 581 17.00 -6.85 8.97
C LYS A 581 18.40 -6.88 9.61
N LEU A 582 19.25 -5.94 9.21
CA LEU A 582 20.54 -5.65 9.84
C LEU A 582 20.37 -4.44 10.77
N PHE A 583 20.39 -4.71 12.07
CA PHE A 583 20.38 -3.71 13.13
C PHE A 583 21.80 -3.31 13.53
N LEU A 584 21.99 -2.02 13.80
CA LEU A 584 23.24 -1.46 14.33
C LEU A 584 22.92 -0.65 15.59
N TYR A 585 23.68 -0.89 16.64
CA TYR A 585 23.59 -0.22 17.92
C TYR A 585 24.95 0.42 18.26
N ASP A 586 24.98 1.72 18.44
CA ASP A 586 26.23 2.43 18.80
C ASP A 586 26.69 2.03 20.20
N VAL A 587 27.98 1.73 20.35
CA VAL A 587 28.59 1.37 21.64
C VAL A 587 29.41 2.58 22.12
N PRO A 588 29.00 3.25 23.21
CA PRO A 588 29.63 4.50 23.64
C PRO A 588 31.10 4.31 24.04
N GLU A 589 31.95 5.26 23.66
CA GLU A 589 33.38 5.28 23.95
C GLU A 589 33.62 5.73 25.42
N GLY A 590 33.23 4.89 26.39
CA GLY A 590 33.27 5.21 27.83
C GLY A 590 33.27 3.99 28.75
N LYS A 591 32.93 4.20 30.04
CA LYS A 591 32.99 3.14 31.08
C LYS A 591 31.97 1.99 30.89
N ALA A 592 30.91 2.20 30.12
CA ALA A 592 29.92 1.17 29.80
C ALA A 592 30.28 0.51 28.46
N THR A 593 30.62 -0.78 28.48
CA THR A 593 31.08 -1.53 27.30
C THR A 593 29.95 -2.15 26.48
N GLN A 594 28.69 -1.96 26.90
CA GLN A 594 27.48 -2.53 26.32
C GLN A 594 26.78 -1.55 25.36
N PRO A 595 26.17 -2.02 24.26
CA PRO A 595 25.25 -1.22 23.44
C PRO A 595 23.95 -0.88 24.19
N GLY A 596 23.35 0.27 23.87
CA GLY A 596 21.99 0.62 24.30
C GLY A 596 20.90 -0.03 23.43
N VAL A 597 19.63 0.13 23.81
CA VAL A 597 18.46 -0.44 23.06
C VAL A 597 18.04 0.36 21.83
N VAL A 598 18.53 1.59 21.65
CA VAL A 598 18.16 2.46 20.52
C VAL A 598 19.00 2.08 19.30
N ALA A 599 18.37 1.68 18.19
CA ALA A 599 19.09 1.40 16.96
C ALA A 599 19.64 2.70 16.36
N SER A 600 20.94 2.76 16.07
CA SER A 600 21.58 3.89 15.37
C SER A 600 21.43 3.79 13.85
N GLN A 601 21.18 2.59 13.33
CA GLN A 601 20.70 2.36 11.96
C GLN A 601 20.05 0.98 11.84
N VAL A 602 19.04 0.87 10.98
CA VAL A 602 18.49 -0.41 10.50
C VAL A 602 18.51 -0.41 8.97
N LEU A 603 18.80 -1.58 8.37
CA LEU A 603 18.72 -1.86 6.94
C LEU A 603 17.88 -3.12 6.72
N ASP A 604 16.99 -3.10 5.73
CA ASP A 604 16.13 -4.24 5.38
C ASP A 604 16.77 -5.09 4.29
N LEU A 605 16.94 -6.40 4.51
CA LEU A 605 17.54 -7.30 3.51
C LEU A 605 16.55 -7.67 2.39
N ARG A 606 15.26 -7.28 2.55
CA ARG A 606 14.19 -7.46 1.56
C ARG A 606 14.16 -6.35 0.50
N ASP A 607 14.99 -5.32 0.64
CA ASP A 607 15.11 -4.23 -0.33
C ASP A 607 15.74 -4.72 -1.64
N GLU A 608 15.24 -4.23 -2.78
CA GLU A 608 15.60 -4.75 -4.12
C GLU A 608 17.03 -4.36 -4.50
N ASP A 609 17.47 -3.13 -4.16
CA ASP A 609 18.85 -2.65 -4.33
C ASP A 609 19.78 -3.11 -3.18
N PHE A 610 19.33 -4.00 -2.29
CA PHE A 610 20.21 -4.52 -1.24
C PHE A 610 21.36 -5.32 -1.88
N CYS A 611 22.60 -5.02 -1.54
CA CYS A 611 23.72 -5.89 -1.89
C CYS A 611 24.90 -5.75 -0.92
N VAL A 612 25.75 -6.77 -0.91
CA VAL A 612 27.00 -6.78 -0.14
C VAL A 612 28.17 -6.91 -1.10
N SER A 613 29.26 -6.18 -0.82
CA SER A 613 30.45 -6.19 -1.67
C SER A 613 31.73 -5.97 -0.87
N SER A 614 32.86 -6.46 -1.41
CA SER A 614 34.18 -6.05 -0.96
C SER A 614 34.49 -4.62 -1.40
N VAL A 615 35.44 -3.96 -0.72
CA VAL A 615 35.90 -2.62 -1.08
C VAL A 615 37.32 -2.66 -1.65
N LEU A 616 37.58 -1.78 -2.61
CA LEU A 616 38.93 -1.53 -3.14
C LEU A 616 39.62 -0.41 -2.35
N ALA A 617 40.94 -0.28 -2.49
CA ALA A 617 41.70 0.80 -1.85
C ALA A 617 41.28 2.21 -2.32
N SER A 618 40.73 2.32 -3.53
CA SER A 618 40.08 3.51 -4.08
C SER A 618 38.85 3.95 -3.28
N ASP A 619 38.10 2.99 -2.73
CA ASP A 619 36.80 3.23 -2.10
C ASP A 619 36.97 3.75 -0.67
N VAL A 620 38.12 3.44 -0.05
CA VAL A 620 38.41 3.68 1.36
C VAL A 620 39.78 4.33 1.56
N ILE A 621 40.08 5.39 0.79
CA ILE A 621 41.36 6.16 0.79
C ILE A 621 41.85 6.69 2.16
N HIS A 622 41.06 6.59 3.24
CA HIS A 622 41.44 6.96 4.61
C HIS A 622 41.56 5.76 5.59
N ALA A 623 41.29 4.53 5.13
CA ALA A 623 41.52 3.31 5.92
C ALA A 623 43.00 2.90 5.85
N THR A 624 43.53 2.22 6.87
CA THR A 624 44.89 1.70 6.78
C THR A 624 44.94 0.51 5.82
N ARG A 625 46.06 0.28 5.14
CA ARG A 625 46.21 -0.88 4.21
C ARG A 625 45.96 -2.25 4.87
N LYS A 626 46.03 -2.34 6.20
CA LYS A 626 45.70 -3.56 6.97
C LYS A 626 44.20 -3.73 7.22
N ASP A 627 43.45 -2.62 7.29
CA ASP A 627 42.01 -2.65 7.52
C ASP A 627 41.22 -2.97 6.24
N ILE A 628 41.70 -2.55 5.06
CA ILE A 628 41.04 -2.77 3.75
C ILE A 628 40.53 -4.21 3.54
N PRO A 629 41.34 -5.28 3.72
CA PRO A 629 40.84 -6.65 3.59
C PRO A 629 39.74 -7.00 4.61
N CYS A 630 39.64 -6.29 5.73
CA CYS A 630 38.62 -6.47 6.77
C CYS A 630 37.37 -5.56 6.60
N ILE A 631 37.33 -4.69 5.59
CA ILE A 631 36.17 -3.84 5.30
C ILE A 631 35.27 -4.50 4.23
N PHE A 632 33.97 -4.45 4.44
CA PHE A 632 32.95 -4.69 3.42
C PHE A 632 31.98 -3.50 3.33
N ARG A 633 31.22 -3.45 2.24
CA ARG A 633 30.20 -2.44 1.95
C ARG A 633 28.85 -3.12 1.82
N VAL A 634 27.87 -2.61 2.56
CA VAL A 634 26.45 -2.92 2.37
C VAL A 634 25.82 -1.75 1.61
N THR A 635 25.04 -2.05 0.58
CA THR A 635 24.31 -1.08 -0.25
C THR A 635 22.81 -1.35 -0.11
N ALA A 636 21.97 -0.32 -0.22
CA ALA A 636 20.50 -0.41 -0.19
C ALA A 636 19.89 0.80 -0.94
N SER A 637 18.59 0.79 -1.22
CA SER A 637 17.85 1.89 -1.85
C SER A 637 17.91 3.18 -1.01
N LEU A 638 17.99 4.35 -1.67
CA LEU A 638 17.86 5.66 -1.03
C LEU A 638 16.78 6.53 -1.71
N LEU A 639 16.79 6.62 -3.04
CA LEU A 639 15.76 7.27 -3.86
C LEU A 639 15.52 6.45 -5.13
N GLY A 640 14.26 6.31 -5.56
CA GLY A 640 13.90 5.43 -6.68
C GLY A 640 14.19 6.01 -8.07
N LEU A 641 14.03 7.32 -8.27
CA LEU A 641 14.21 8.00 -9.55
C LEU A 641 14.86 9.39 -9.37
N PRO A 642 16.01 9.66 -10.02
CA PRO A 642 16.95 8.66 -10.54
C PRO A 642 17.45 7.75 -9.39
N SER A 643 17.77 6.49 -9.69
CA SER A 643 18.12 5.51 -8.66
C SER A 643 19.41 5.90 -7.94
N LYS A 644 19.28 6.20 -6.65
CA LYS A 644 20.40 6.48 -5.75
C LYS A 644 20.37 5.47 -4.63
N SER A 645 21.53 4.89 -4.33
CA SER A 645 21.70 3.94 -3.25
C SER A 645 22.47 4.53 -2.07
N CYS A 646 22.11 4.08 -0.87
CA CYS A 646 22.85 4.34 0.35
C CYS A 646 23.93 3.26 0.47
N SER A 647 25.18 3.65 0.72
CA SER A 647 26.25 2.68 1.01
C SER A 647 26.81 2.89 2.42
N LEU A 648 26.89 1.80 3.17
CA LEU A 648 27.45 1.72 4.51
C LEU A 648 28.72 0.86 4.48
N LEU A 649 29.81 1.39 5.01
CA LEU A 649 31.05 0.64 5.24
C LEU A 649 30.99 -0.03 6.61
N ILE A 650 31.41 -1.30 6.68
CA ILE A 650 31.52 -2.06 7.93
C ILE A 650 32.92 -2.69 7.98
N LEU A 651 33.64 -2.41 9.05
CA LEU A 651 34.97 -2.95 9.36
C LEU A 651 34.83 -4.03 10.44
N THR A 652 35.31 -5.24 10.14
CA THR A 652 35.41 -6.35 11.11
C THR A 652 36.77 -6.35 11.82
N GLU A 653 36.93 -7.22 12.82
CA GLU A 653 38.21 -7.38 13.53
C GLU A 653 39.29 -8.09 12.69
N ASN A 654 38.87 -8.93 11.74
CA ASN A 654 39.74 -9.62 10.78
C ASN A 654 38.97 -10.08 9.53
N GLU A 655 39.69 -10.50 8.50
CA GLU A 655 39.14 -10.94 7.21
C GLU A 655 38.27 -12.21 7.30
N ASN A 656 38.53 -13.11 8.27
CA ASN A 656 37.70 -14.30 8.45
C ASN A 656 36.30 -13.92 8.96
N GLU A 657 36.21 -12.97 9.90
CA GLU A 657 34.92 -12.43 10.34
C GLU A 657 34.20 -11.70 9.21
N LYS A 658 34.91 -10.95 8.35
CA LYS A 658 34.31 -10.37 7.14
C LYS A 658 33.72 -11.45 6.24
N ARG A 659 34.45 -12.53 5.97
CA ARG A 659 33.94 -13.64 5.12
C ARG A 659 32.69 -14.28 5.71
N LYS A 660 32.59 -14.40 7.04
CA LYS A 660 31.34 -14.82 7.72
C LYS A 660 30.21 -13.79 7.53
N TRP A 661 30.45 -12.51 7.83
CA TRP A 661 29.45 -11.45 7.70
C TRP A 661 28.89 -11.36 6.27
N VAL A 662 29.77 -11.34 5.26
CA VAL A 662 29.40 -11.29 3.85
C VAL A 662 28.61 -12.53 3.45
N GLY A 663 29.13 -13.74 3.68
CA GLY A 663 28.47 -14.98 3.28
C GLY A 663 27.13 -15.24 3.98
N ILE A 664 26.93 -14.75 5.20
CA ILE A 664 25.64 -14.84 5.90
C ILE A 664 24.63 -13.86 5.30
N LEU A 665 25.02 -12.62 4.99
CA LEU A 665 24.12 -11.64 4.36
C LEU A 665 23.73 -12.07 2.93
N GLU A 666 24.69 -12.54 2.13
CA GLU A 666 24.46 -13.11 0.79
C GLU A 666 23.59 -14.37 0.86
N GLY A 667 23.84 -15.25 1.84
CA GLY A 667 23.05 -16.47 2.07
C GLY A 667 21.59 -16.17 2.43
N LEU A 668 21.36 -15.20 3.32
CA LEU A 668 20.01 -14.73 3.67
C LEU A 668 19.32 -14.06 2.48
N GLN A 669 20.04 -13.28 1.67
CA GLN A 669 19.48 -12.70 0.45
C GLN A 669 19.07 -13.79 -0.55
N SER A 670 19.87 -14.85 -0.71
CA SER A 670 19.50 -16.02 -1.51
C SER A 670 18.25 -16.74 -0.97
N ILE A 671 18.12 -16.87 0.35
CA ILE A 671 16.95 -17.45 1.03
C ILE A 671 15.69 -16.59 0.80
N LEU A 672 15.80 -15.26 0.91
CA LEU A 672 14.71 -14.32 0.65
C LEU A 672 14.16 -14.45 -0.78
N HIS A 673 15.06 -14.44 -1.77
CA HIS A 673 14.70 -14.58 -3.19
C HIS A 673 14.04 -15.95 -3.49
N LYS A 674 14.58 -17.04 -2.92
CA LYS A 674 14.03 -18.39 -3.12
C LYS A 674 12.64 -18.57 -2.52
N ASN A 675 12.40 -18.06 -1.31
CA ASN A 675 11.12 -18.24 -0.61
C ASN A 675 10.06 -17.17 -0.95
N ARG A 676 10.41 -16.16 -1.77
CA ARG A 676 9.52 -15.04 -2.15
C ARG A 676 8.88 -14.33 -0.93
N LEU A 677 9.64 -14.20 0.16
CA LEU A 677 9.20 -13.53 1.37
C LEU A 677 8.82 -12.07 1.05
N ARG A 678 7.57 -11.68 1.34
CA ARG A 678 6.93 -10.49 0.75
C ARG A 678 7.65 -9.19 1.12
N ASN A 679 8.24 -8.53 0.11
CA ASN A 679 8.66 -7.13 0.20
C ASN A 679 7.43 -6.21 0.01
N GLN A 680 6.80 -5.83 1.13
CA GLN A 680 5.63 -4.94 1.12
C GLN A 680 6.06 -3.47 1.11
N VAL A 681 6.60 -3.02 -0.03
CA VAL A 681 6.93 -1.60 -0.28
C VAL A 681 5.65 -0.77 -0.32
N VAL A 682 5.36 -0.05 0.76
CA VAL A 682 4.22 0.87 0.86
C VAL A 682 4.58 2.19 0.18
N HIS A 683 5.69 2.81 0.59
CA HIS A 683 6.14 4.11 0.08
C HIS A 683 7.32 3.94 -0.87
N ILE A 684 7.23 4.54 -2.06
CA ILE A 684 8.36 4.75 -2.96
C ILE A 684 8.86 6.20 -2.80
N PRO A 685 10.10 6.43 -2.34
CA PRO A 685 10.64 7.78 -2.22
C PRO A 685 11.15 8.31 -3.58
N GLN A 686 10.57 9.43 -4.03
CA GLN A 686 10.96 10.14 -5.26
C GLN A 686 11.29 11.61 -4.93
N GLU A 687 12.29 12.18 -5.61
CA GLU A 687 12.57 13.63 -5.50
C GLU A 687 11.50 14.41 -6.27
N ALA A 688 10.65 15.14 -5.54
CA ALA A 688 9.44 15.76 -6.09
C ALA A 688 9.74 16.98 -6.98
N TYR A 689 10.87 17.66 -6.73
CA TYR A 689 11.33 18.83 -7.47
C TYR A 689 12.81 19.12 -7.16
N ASP A 690 13.49 19.85 -8.05
CA ASP A 690 14.95 20.06 -8.02
C ASP A 690 15.48 20.70 -6.72
N SER A 691 16.33 19.95 -6.00
CA SER A 691 17.09 20.37 -4.81
C SER A 691 17.93 21.65 -4.93
N THR A 692 18.27 22.15 -6.13
CA THR A 692 19.04 23.40 -6.26
C THR A 692 18.28 24.64 -5.78
N LEU A 693 16.97 24.55 -5.57
CA LEU A 693 16.09 25.69 -5.37
C LEU A 693 16.13 26.23 -3.93
N PRO A 694 16.45 27.53 -3.71
CA PRO A 694 16.47 28.15 -2.39
C PRO A 694 15.14 28.05 -1.62
N LEU A 695 14.03 27.95 -2.37
CA LEU A 695 12.69 27.65 -1.87
C LEU A 695 12.67 26.39 -0.98
N ILE A 696 13.26 25.29 -1.45
CA ILE A 696 13.20 23.99 -0.75
C ILE A 696 13.94 24.08 0.59
N LYS A 697 15.09 24.76 0.64
CA LYS A 697 15.87 24.99 1.87
C LYS A 697 15.11 25.79 2.93
N ALA A 698 14.14 26.63 2.54
CA ALA A 698 13.33 27.44 3.46
C ALA A 698 11.95 26.81 3.77
N SER A 699 11.68 25.58 3.31
CA SER A 699 10.40 24.88 3.52
C SER A 699 10.15 24.54 4.98
N LEU A 700 9.00 24.95 5.50
CA LEU A 700 8.49 24.61 6.83
C LEU A 700 7.40 23.55 6.73
N ALA A 701 6.41 23.76 5.85
CA ALA A 701 5.28 22.86 5.56
C ALA A 701 4.99 22.79 4.04
N ALA A 702 4.21 21.80 3.59
CA ALA A 702 3.81 21.64 2.19
C ALA A 702 2.49 20.88 2.06
N ALA A 703 1.78 21.02 0.92
CA ALA A 703 0.56 20.28 0.62
C ALA A 703 0.40 20.06 -0.90
N ILE A 704 -0.25 18.96 -1.31
CA ILE A 704 -0.59 18.68 -2.72
C ILE A 704 -1.99 19.26 -3.01
N VAL A 705 -2.11 20.10 -4.04
CA VAL A 705 -3.38 20.77 -4.41
C VAL A 705 -4.05 20.06 -5.58
N ALA A 706 -4.80 18.99 -5.27
CA ALA A 706 -5.58 18.24 -6.26
C ALA A 706 -6.93 18.91 -6.60
N PHE A 707 -7.31 18.93 -7.88
CA PHE A 707 -8.54 19.54 -8.39
C PHE A 707 -9.62 18.49 -8.71
N TYR A 708 -10.15 17.81 -7.68
CA TYR A 708 -11.14 16.71 -7.71
C TYR A 708 -12.40 16.87 -8.61
N PHE A 709 -12.62 18.02 -9.24
CA PHE A 709 -13.80 18.32 -10.07
C PHE A 709 -13.55 18.29 -11.59
N PHE A 710 -12.31 18.12 -12.06
CA PHE A 710 -11.99 18.02 -13.50
C PHE A 710 -10.87 17.00 -13.78
N PRO A 711 -11.17 15.68 -13.70
CA PRO A 711 -10.20 14.66 -14.06
C PRO A 711 -9.76 14.84 -15.52
N GLY A 712 -8.46 14.97 -15.74
CA GLY A 712 -7.87 15.29 -17.06
C GLY A 712 -7.57 16.78 -17.29
N LEU A 713 -7.84 17.64 -16.31
CA LEU A 713 -7.29 19.02 -16.26
C LEU A 713 -6.42 19.24 -15.01
N ASP A 714 -5.97 18.14 -14.41
CA ASP A 714 -5.09 18.09 -13.25
C ASP A 714 -3.79 18.85 -13.52
N ARG A 715 -3.58 19.91 -12.74
CA ARG A 715 -2.30 20.61 -12.66
C ARG A 715 -1.60 20.09 -11.41
N ASP A 716 -0.59 19.25 -11.60
CA ASP A 716 0.31 18.82 -10.53
C ASP A 716 0.87 20.02 -9.79
N ARG A 717 0.29 20.32 -8.63
CA ARG A 717 0.53 21.56 -7.87
C ARG A 717 0.95 21.24 -6.45
N ILE A 718 2.18 21.58 -6.10
CA ILE A 718 2.67 21.53 -4.72
C ILE A 718 2.62 22.94 -4.14
N ALA A 719 1.85 23.14 -3.07
CA ALA A 719 1.94 24.32 -2.23
C ALA A 719 3.08 24.13 -1.20
N ILE A 720 3.98 25.11 -1.09
CA ILE A 720 5.10 25.10 -0.13
C ILE A 720 5.02 26.35 0.74
N GLY A 721 4.94 26.12 2.06
CA GLY A 721 4.99 27.14 3.09
C GLY A 721 6.43 27.33 3.55
N SER A 722 6.95 28.55 3.44
CA SER A 722 8.34 28.86 3.76
C SER A 722 8.46 29.96 4.84
N GLU A 723 9.70 30.28 5.23
CA GLU A 723 10.02 31.46 6.03
C GLU A 723 9.52 32.78 5.39
N GLU A 724 9.49 32.84 4.04
CA GLU A 724 9.29 34.07 3.25
C GLU A 724 7.92 34.18 2.57
N GLY A 725 7.07 33.15 2.61
CA GLY A 725 5.79 33.15 1.91
C GLY A 725 5.22 31.78 1.59
N LEU A 726 4.00 31.77 1.05
CA LEU A 726 3.39 30.63 0.37
C LEU A 726 3.75 30.66 -1.11
N TYR A 727 4.35 29.57 -1.59
CA TYR A 727 4.70 29.34 -2.99
C TYR A 727 3.92 28.15 -3.54
N VAL A 728 3.74 28.10 -4.85
CA VAL A 728 3.06 27.02 -5.57
C VAL A 728 3.93 26.61 -6.75
N ILE A 729 4.25 25.33 -6.88
CA ILE A 729 5.01 24.76 -8.00
C ILE A 729 4.02 24.02 -8.91
N GLU A 730 3.87 24.45 -10.17
CA GLU A 730 3.25 23.62 -11.22
C GLU A 730 4.32 22.65 -11.76
N VAL A 731 4.36 21.43 -11.20
CA VAL A 731 5.47 20.47 -11.34
C VAL A 731 5.71 20.08 -12.81
N THR A 732 4.63 19.79 -13.55
CA THR A 732 4.68 19.42 -14.98
C THR A 732 4.94 20.58 -15.94
N ARG A 733 5.08 21.81 -15.44
CA ARG A 733 5.20 23.03 -16.27
C ARG A 733 6.42 23.90 -15.96
N ASP A 734 7.21 23.55 -14.96
CA ASP A 734 8.36 24.36 -14.52
C ASP A 734 7.97 25.83 -14.19
N VAL A 735 6.82 26.03 -13.53
CA VAL A 735 6.34 27.36 -13.10
C VAL A 735 6.21 27.43 -11.58
N ILE A 736 6.84 28.45 -10.97
CA ILE A 736 6.69 28.76 -9.54
C ILE A 736 5.92 30.06 -9.38
N VAL A 737 4.87 30.05 -8.56
CA VAL A 737 4.00 31.19 -8.26
C VAL A 737 4.09 31.54 -6.77
N ARG A 738 4.35 32.81 -6.43
CA ARG A 738 4.25 33.31 -5.05
C ARG A 738 2.80 33.70 -4.77
N ALA A 739 2.06 32.81 -4.11
CA ALA A 739 0.63 32.94 -3.85
C ALA A 739 0.32 33.95 -2.73
N ALA A 740 1.10 33.94 -1.64
CA ALA A 740 0.94 34.89 -0.53
C ALA A 740 2.28 35.28 0.10
N ASP A 741 2.40 36.54 0.52
CA ASP A 741 3.62 37.12 1.10
C ASP A 741 3.68 36.96 2.64
N CYS A 742 3.12 35.85 3.16
CA CYS A 742 2.96 35.55 4.58
C CYS A 742 4.24 34.98 5.22
N LYS A 743 4.79 35.67 6.23
CA LYS A 743 6.07 35.29 6.87
C LYS A 743 5.91 34.09 7.79
N LYS A 744 6.80 33.09 7.66
CA LYS A 744 6.85 31.80 8.38
C LYS A 744 5.49 31.09 8.37
N VAL A 745 5.27 30.24 7.37
CA VAL A 745 4.08 29.36 7.24
C VAL A 745 4.39 28.00 7.88
N TYR A 746 3.88 27.75 9.08
CA TYR A 746 4.20 26.56 9.89
C TYR A 746 3.36 25.32 9.55
N GLN A 747 2.11 25.51 9.10
CA GLN A 747 1.21 24.44 8.67
C GLN A 747 0.35 24.94 7.50
N ILE A 748 0.07 24.06 6.54
CA ILE A 748 -0.87 24.27 5.44
C ILE A 748 -1.95 23.20 5.56
N GLU A 749 -3.21 23.62 5.50
CA GLU A 749 -4.38 22.75 5.49
C GLU A 749 -5.32 23.21 4.35
N LEU A 750 -5.98 22.26 3.67
CA LEU A 750 -6.78 22.53 2.47
C LEU A 750 -8.26 22.25 2.72
N ALA A 751 -9.13 23.14 2.24
CA ALA A 751 -10.59 22.96 2.21
C ALA A 751 -11.09 22.91 0.75
N PRO A 752 -11.08 21.74 0.07
CA PRO A 752 -11.30 21.67 -1.37
C PRO A 752 -12.74 21.95 -1.82
N LYS A 753 -13.74 21.61 -0.99
CA LYS A 753 -15.16 21.87 -1.27
C LYS A 753 -15.44 23.37 -1.36
N GLU A 754 -14.96 24.13 -0.38
CA GLU A 754 -15.14 25.57 -0.25
C GLU A 754 -14.15 26.37 -1.12
N LYS A 755 -13.08 25.71 -1.59
CA LYS A 755 -11.95 26.29 -2.34
C LYS A 755 -11.18 27.33 -1.51
N ILE A 756 -10.87 26.96 -0.27
CA ILE A 756 -10.09 27.74 0.70
C ILE A 756 -8.81 26.98 1.10
N ILE A 757 -7.80 27.75 1.51
CA ILE A 757 -6.52 27.31 2.07
C ILE A 757 -6.39 27.97 3.45
N ILE A 758 -5.95 27.18 4.41
CA ILE A 758 -5.87 27.55 5.82
C ILE A 758 -4.40 27.46 6.21
N LEU A 759 -3.81 28.59 6.64
CA LEU A 759 -2.39 28.69 6.97
C LEU A 759 -2.23 29.03 8.45
N VAL A 760 -1.35 28.30 9.16
CA VAL A 760 -0.80 28.79 10.44
C VAL A 760 0.46 29.59 10.13
N CYS A 761 0.45 30.91 10.36
CA CYS A 761 1.59 31.74 9.98
C CYS A 761 1.83 32.97 10.89
N GLY A 762 2.97 33.63 10.65
CA GLY A 762 3.41 34.81 11.38
C GLY A 762 4.03 34.49 12.75
N ARG A 763 4.75 35.46 13.33
CA ARG A 763 5.45 35.31 14.63
C ARG A 763 4.55 34.89 15.79
N ASN A 764 3.24 35.19 15.69
CA ASN A 764 2.24 34.91 16.71
C ASN A 764 1.45 33.61 16.45
N HIS A 765 1.79 32.85 15.39
CA HIS A 765 1.07 31.65 14.97
C HIS A 765 -0.44 31.89 14.93
N HIS A 766 -0.90 32.77 14.03
CA HIS A 766 -2.33 32.96 13.79
C HIS A 766 -2.78 32.07 12.61
N VAL A 767 -4.06 31.74 12.58
CA VAL A 767 -4.69 31.14 11.42
C VAL A 767 -5.15 32.23 10.44
N HIS A 768 -4.79 32.08 9.18
CA HIS A 768 -5.13 32.96 8.07
C HIS A 768 -5.81 32.15 6.95
N LEU A 769 -6.92 32.67 6.39
CA LEU A 769 -7.70 32.02 5.32
C LEU A 769 -7.49 32.74 3.97
N TYR A 770 -7.12 31.97 2.94
CA TYR A 770 -6.92 32.43 1.57
C TYR A 770 -7.78 31.62 0.58
N PRO A 771 -8.34 32.22 -0.49
CA PRO A 771 -9.09 31.50 -1.51
C PRO A 771 -8.13 30.83 -2.49
N TRP A 772 -8.56 29.75 -3.16
CA TRP A 772 -7.75 29.06 -4.17
C TRP A 772 -7.32 29.96 -5.33
N ALA A 773 -8.04 31.07 -5.60
CA ALA A 773 -7.64 32.08 -6.58
C ALA A 773 -6.27 32.76 -6.28
N SER A 774 -5.83 32.76 -5.02
CA SER A 774 -4.50 33.26 -4.64
C SER A 774 -3.37 32.34 -5.14
N LEU A 775 -3.63 31.04 -5.36
CA LEU A 775 -2.63 30.10 -5.91
C LEU A 775 -2.13 30.50 -7.30
N ASP A 776 -2.99 31.11 -8.11
CA ASP A 776 -2.62 31.61 -9.45
C ASP A 776 -1.79 32.91 -9.40
N GLY A 777 -1.51 33.44 -8.20
CA GLY A 777 -0.72 34.66 -7.99
C GLY A 777 -1.50 35.94 -8.28
N SER A 778 -2.83 35.90 -8.10
CA SER A 778 -3.70 37.08 -8.23
C SER A 778 -3.53 38.04 -7.04
N GLU A 779 -3.51 39.34 -7.31
CA GLU A 779 -3.34 40.37 -6.26
C GLU A 779 -4.68 40.71 -5.60
N GLY A 780 -5.21 39.77 -4.83
CA GLY A 780 -6.29 40.05 -3.89
C GLY A 780 -5.73 40.50 -2.53
N ASN A 781 -6.21 41.63 -2.01
CA ASN A 781 -6.11 41.98 -0.58
C ASN A 781 -7.07 41.10 0.25
N PHE A 782 -6.97 39.78 0.05
CA PHE A 782 -7.79 38.77 0.71
C PHE A 782 -6.88 38.02 1.68
N ASP A 783 -6.81 38.54 2.90
CA ASP A 783 -6.16 37.88 4.04
C ASP A 783 -7.13 37.95 5.22
N ILE A 784 -7.78 36.82 5.53
CA ILE A 784 -8.75 36.73 6.62
C ILE A 784 -8.07 36.08 7.82
N LYS A 785 -7.53 36.94 8.68
CA LYS A 785 -6.87 36.57 9.93
C LYS A 785 -7.89 36.29 11.03
N LEU A 786 -7.86 35.09 11.61
CA LEU A 786 -8.67 34.72 12.77
C LEU A 786 -8.02 35.28 14.05
N ALA A 787 -8.51 36.42 14.55
CA ALA A 787 -7.85 37.16 15.63
C ALA A 787 -7.67 36.36 16.95
N GLU A 788 -8.67 35.56 17.31
CA GLU A 788 -8.69 34.72 18.52
C GLU A 788 -7.62 33.62 18.52
N THR A 789 -7.16 33.18 17.34
CA THR A 789 -6.25 32.02 17.16
C THR A 789 -4.78 32.32 17.52
N LYS A 790 -4.51 33.29 18.40
CA LYS A 790 -3.16 33.71 18.76
C LYS A 790 -2.42 32.61 19.52
N GLY A 791 -1.31 32.12 18.98
CA GLY A 791 -0.54 31.03 19.57
C GLY A 791 -1.08 29.65 19.19
N CYS A 792 -1.63 29.51 17.99
CA CYS A 792 -2.03 28.24 17.40
C CYS A 792 -0.84 27.25 17.38
N GLN A 793 -1.08 26.04 17.87
CA GLN A 793 -0.09 24.95 17.86
C GLN A 793 -0.32 24.00 16.69
N LEU A 794 -1.59 23.68 16.40
CA LEU A 794 -2.00 22.81 15.30
C LEU A 794 -3.38 23.24 14.78
N ILE A 795 -3.63 23.01 13.49
CA ILE A 795 -4.98 22.98 12.89
C ILE A 795 -5.29 21.60 12.32
N THR A 796 -6.57 21.30 12.17
CA THR A 796 -7.08 20.16 11.37
C THR A 796 -8.46 20.51 10.81
N THR A 797 -8.80 19.97 9.65
CA THR A 797 -10.14 20.06 9.06
C THR A 797 -10.87 18.72 9.09
N GLY A 798 -12.19 18.78 9.05
CA GLY A 798 -13.04 17.61 8.92
C GLY A 798 -14.47 17.99 8.55
N THR A 799 -15.23 17.05 8.00
CA THR A 799 -16.62 17.28 7.56
C THR A 799 -17.56 16.44 8.43
N LEU A 800 -18.49 17.09 9.12
CA LEU A 800 -19.44 16.44 10.03
C LEU A 800 -20.56 15.76 9.23
N LYS A 801 -21.14 14.65 9.69
CA LYS A 801 -22.28 14.04 8.98
C LYS A 801 -23.53 14.94 8.99
N LYS A 802 -23.64 15.84 9.97
CA LYS A 802 -24.76 16.80 10.11
C LYS A 802 -24.60 18.12 9.33
N SER A 803 -23.41 18.44 8.80
CA SER A 803 -23.20 19.62 7.95
C SER A 803 -22.22 19.29 6.83
N SER A 804 -22.65 19.49 5.58
CA SER A 804 -21.83 19.20 4.39
C SER A 804 -20.59 20.10 4.26
N SER A 805 -20.58 21.23 4.98
CA SER A 805 -19.48 22.19 5.13
C SER A 805 -18.22 21.56 5.75
N THR A 806 -17.04 22.00 5.29
CA THR A 806 -15.79 21.73 6.01
C THR A 806 -15.71 22.54 7.30
N CYS A 807 -15.48 21.87 8.43
CA CYS A 807 -15.17 22.49 9.71
C CYS A 807 -13.66 22.54 9.91
N LEU A 808 -13.20 23.63 10.53
CA LEU A 808 -11.82 23.87 10.95
C LEU A 808 -11.75 23.84 12.48
N PHE A 809 -10.78 23.08 13.00
CA PHE A 809 -10.47 22.96 14.41
C PHE A 809 -9.09 23.57 14.68
N VAL A 810 -8.99 24.48 15.65
CA VAL A 810 -7.79 25.27 15.93
C VAL A 810 -7.37 25.10 17.39
N ALA A 811 -6.22 24.47 17.62
CA ALA A 811 -5.71 24.20 18.97
C ALA A 811 -4.81 25.34 19.49
N VAL A 812 -5.19 25.89 20.66
CA VAL A 812 -4.41 26.88 21.42
C VAL A 812 -4.31 26.40 22.87
N LYS A 813 -3.17 25.82 23.24
CA LYS A 813 -2.91 25.17 24.53
C LYS A 813 -3.90 24.06 24.85
N ARG A 814 -4.97 24.40 25.58
CA ARG A 814 -6.04 23.49 26.04
C ARG A 814 -7.42 23.84 25.45
N GLN A 815 -7.52 24.91 24.66
CA GLN A 815 -8.75 25.29 23.96
C GLN A 815 -8.67 24.84 22.51
N VAL A 816 -9.76 24.26 21.99
CA VAL A 816 -9.96 24.04 20.57
C VAL A 816 -11.13 24.88 20.09
N PHE A 817 -10.85 25.85 19.24
CA PHE A 817 -11.87 26.70 18.62
C PHE A 817 -12.39 26.02 17.34
N CYS A 818 -13.70 25.93 17.19
CA CYS A 818 -14.36 25.27 16.06
C CYS A 818 -15.04 26.31 15.15
N TYR A 819 -14.65 26.31 13.87
CA TYR A 819 -15.16 27.21 12.85
C TYR A 819 -15.77 26.44 11.68
N GLU A 820 -16.95 26.83 11.22
CA GLU A 820 -17.54 26.33 9.97
C GLU A 820 -17.05 27.20 8.81
N ILE A 821 -16.35 26.61 7.85
CA ILE A 821 -15.76 27.32 6.71
C ILE A 821 -16.80 27.46 5.59
N HIS A 822 -16.90 28.66 5.03
CA HIS A 822 -17.89 29.02 4.02
C HIS A 822 -17.21 29.56 2.76
N ARG A 823 -17.76 29.24 1.58
CA ARG A 823 -17.24 29.71 0.27
C ARG A 823 -17.53 31.19 -0.02
N THR A 824 -18.43 31.82 0.73
CA THR A 824 -18.87 33.23 0.58
C THR A 824 -18.74 33.97 1.91
N LYS A 825 -18.93 35.31 1.92
CA LYS A 825 -18.91 36.08 3.18
C LYS A 825 -20.15 35.75 4.04
N PRO A 826 -20.00 35.54 5.36
CA PRO A 826 -18.75 35.46 6.12
C PRO A 826 -18.04 34.10 5.90
N PHE A 827 -16.76 34.13 5.48
CA PHE A 827 -16.01 32.92 5.07
C PHE A 827 -15.71 31.93 6.21
N HIS A 828 -15.99 32.30 7.45
CA HIS A 828 -15.92 31.45 8.62
C HIS A 828 -16.99 31.87 9.63
N LYS A 829 -17.48 30.91 10.42
CA LYS A 829 -18.38 31.14 11.55
C LYS A 829 -17.90 30.31 12.73
N LYS A 830 -17.48 30.96 13.84
CA LYS A 830 -17.21 30.24 15.10
C LYS A 830 -18.54 29.68 15.61
N PHE A 831 -18.59 28.38 15.94
CA PHE A 831 -19.82 27.72 16.40
C PHE A 831 -19.66 26.93 17.70
N SER A 832 -18.42 26.56 18.07
CA SER A 832 -18.14 25.80 19.29
C SER A 832 -16.72 26.12 19.79
N GLU A 833 -16.51 25.93 21.09
CA GLU A 833 -15.22 26.03 21.76
C GLU A 833 -15.13 24.91 22.79
N ILE A 834 -14.09 24.07 22.67
CA ILE A 834 -13.99 22.80 23.39
C ILE A 834 -12.73 22.82 24.26
N GLN A 835 -12.85 22.44 25.54
CA GLN A 835 -11.72 22.34 26.45
C GLN A 835 -11.12 20.92 26.45
N ALA A 836 -9.83 20.80 26.13
CA ALA A 836 -9.09 19.55 26.11
C ALA A 836 -8.61 19.13 27.53
N PRO A 837 -8.47 17.82 27.83
CA PRO A 837 -7.98 17.33 29.12
C PRO A 837 -6.55 17.75 29.47
N GLY A 838 -5.69 17.89 28.45
CA GLY A 838 -4.32 18.38 28.57
C GLY A 838 -3.96 19.35 27.45
N THR A 839 -2.70 19.78 27.39
CA THR A 839 -2.20 20.55 26.24
C THR A 839 -2.27 19.68 24.98
N VAL A 840 -2.88 20.21 23.92
CA VAL A 840 -3.01 19.50 22.64
C VAL A 840 -1.63 19.31 22.00
N GLN A 841 -1.22 18.06 21.83
CA GLN A 841 -0.03 17.66 21.10
C GLN A 841 -0.37 17.23 19.67
N TRP A 842 -1.53 16.60 19.49
CA TRP A 842 -2.06 16.15 18.20
C TRP A 842 -3.59 16.19 18.20
N MET A 843 -4.23 16.35 17.03
CA MET A 843 -5.68 16.16 16.89
C MET A 843 -6.09 15.79 15.46
N THR A 844 -7.22 15.11 15.31
CA THR A 844 -7.91 14.86 14.03
C THR A 844 -9.40 14.59 14.26
N VAL A 845 -10.21 14.53 13.20
CA VAL A 845 -11.63 14.15 13.30
C VAL A 845 -11.82 12.67 12.98
N PHE A 846 -12.41 11.92 13.91
CA PHE A 846 -12.86 10.53 13.71
C PHE A 846 -14.39 10.50 13.68
N LYS A 847 -14.98 10.10 12.55
CA LYS A 847 -16.43 10.11 12.27
C LYS A 847 -17.08 11.48 12.54
N ASP A 848 -17.60 11.72 13.74
CA ASP A 848 -18.26 12.96 14.18
C ASP A 848 -17.68 13.51 15.50
N LYS A 849 -16.54 12.99 15.95
CA LYS A 849 -15.86 13.36 17.20
C LYS A 849 -14.45 13.87 16.89
N LEU A 850 -13.99 14.85 17.67
CA LEU A 850 -12.62 15.34 17.58
C LEU A 850 -11.73 14.47 18.49
N CYS A 851 -10.82 13.70 17.92
CA CYS A 851 -9.78 13.01 18.67
C CYS A 851 -8.67 14.01 19.02
N VAL A 852 -8.32 14.09 20.31
CA VAL A 852 -7.29 15.00 20.84
C VAL A 852 -6.28 14.19 21.65
N GLY A 853 -5.02 14.20 21.20
CA GLY A 853 -3.87 13.65 21.90
C GLY A 853 -3.19 14.70 22.79
N TYR A 854 -2.82 14.29 23.99
CA TYR A 854 -2.13 15.08 25.00
C TYR A 854 -1.15 14.19 25.78
N GLN A 855 -0.38 14.78 26.71
CA GLN A 855 0.61 14.05 27.50
C GLN A 855 0.01 12.79 28.17
N SER A 856 0.53 11.62 27.80
CA SER A 856 0.10 10.30 28.27
C SER A 856 -1.38 9.93 28.04
N GLY A 857 -2.09 10.58 27.11
CA GLY A 857 -3.48 10.22 26.82
C GLY A 857 -4.06 10.74 25.51
N PHE A 858 -5.21 10.18 25.14
CA PHE A 858 -6.04 10.62 24.02
C PHE A 858 -7.50 10.62 24.46
N SER A 859 -8.31 11.55 23.94
CA SER A 859 -9.76 11.60 24.19
C SER A 859 -10.55 11.98 22.93
N LEU A 860 -11.73 11.39 22.76
CA LEU A 860 -12.73 11.77 21.78
C LEU A 860 -13.67 12.82 22.39
N LEU A 861 -13.65 14.03 21.84
CA LEU A 861 -14.46 15.16 22.29
C LEU A 861 -15.68 15.35 21.35
N THR A 862 -16.85 15.61 21.93
CA THR A 862 -18.08 15.81 21.16
C THR A 862 -18.15 17.23 20.60
N ILE A 863 -18.16 17.37 19.28
CA ILE A 863 -18.03 18.67 18.59
C ILE A 863 -19.22 19.61 18.86
N GLN A 864 -20.39 19.05 19.19
CA GLN A 864 -21.63 19.79 19.48
C GLN A 864 -21.81 20.19 20.96
N GLY A 865 -20.78 20.05 21.81
CA GLY A 865 -20.78 20.57 23.18
C GLY A 865 -21.48 19.68 24.23
N ASP A 866 -22.72 19.24 23.98
CA ASP A 866 -23.58 18.54 24.97
C ASP A 866 -23.19 17.07 25.26
N GLY A 867 -22.09 16.55 24.70
CA GLY A 867 -21.70 15.14 24.85
C GLY A 867 -20.43 14.95 25.70
N GLN A 868 -20.50 14.04 26.69
CA GLN A 868 -19.34 13.64 27.49
C GLN A 868 -18.13 13.25 26.62
N SER A 869 -16.93 13.65 27.05
CA SER A 869 -15.67 13.26 26.44
C SER A 869 -15.32 11.81 26.79
N ILE A 870 -15.04 10.98 25.79
CA ILE A 870 -14.57 9.60 26.00
C ILE A 870 -13.05 9.63 26.07
N ASN A 871 -12.47 9.19 27.20
CA ASN A 871 -11.02 9.02 27.31
C ASN A 871 -10.62 7.67 26.72
N LEU A 872 -9.75 7.66 25.71
CA LEU A 872 -9.22 6.46 25.06
C LEU A 872 -8.10 5.79 25.87
N VAL A 873 -7.68 6.38 26.99
CA VAL A 873 -6.88 5.71 28.02
C VAL A 873 -7.71 5.69 29.30
N ASN A 874 -8.25 4.52 29.64
CA ASN A 874 -9.13 4.35 30.78
C ASN A 874 -8.30 4.17 32.08
N PRO A 875 -8.42 5.08 33.07
CA PRO A 875 -7.59 5.02 34.29
C PRO A 875 -7.91 3.83 35.20
N ASN A 876 -9.05 3.16 34.97
CA ASN A 876 -9.44 1.97 35.73
C ASN A 876 -8.85 0.67 35.15
N ASP A 877 -8.16 0.72 34.00
CA ASP A 877 -7.51 -0.45 33.41
C ASP A 877 -6.09 -0.64 33.99
N PRO A 878 -5.85 -1.68 34.81
CA PRO A 878 -4.54 -1.90 35.43
C PRO A 878 -3.42 -2.20 34.42
N SER A 879 -3.76 -2.61 33.19
CA SER A 879 -2.78 -2.89 32.13
C SER A 879 -2.27 -1.62 31.43
N LEU A 880 -2.90 -0.47 31.68
CA LEU A 880 -2.55 0.84 31.10
C LEU A 880 -1.96 1.84 32.12
N ILE A 881 -1.99 1.53 33.43
CA ILE A 881 -1.47 2.40 34.51
C ILE A 881 -0.03 2.88 34.26
N PHE A 882 0.81 2.12 33.55
CA PHE A 882 2.18 2.55 33.23
C PHE A 882 2.24 3.88 32.45
N LEU A 883 1.18 4.24 31.70
CA LEU A 883 1.08 5.52 30.99
C LEU A 883 0.98 6.73 31.95
N SER A 884 0.48 6.56 33.18
CA SER A 884 0.47 7.65 34.18
C SER A 884 1.74 7.71 35.03
N GLN A 885 2.55 6.65 35.03
CA GLN A 885 3.82 6.57 35.78
C GLN A 885 4.98 7.30 35.08
N GLN A 886 4.89 7.52 33.78
CA GLN A 886 5.88 8.23 32.97
C GLN A 886 5.17 9.14 31.96
N SER A 887 5.76 10.30 31.64
CA SER A 887 5.26 11.18 30.57
C SER A 887 5.59 10.59 29.19
N PHE A 888 4.56 10.31 28.40
CA PHE A 888 4.69 9.95 26.98
C PHE A 888 4.03 11.02 26.12
N ASP A 889 4.61 11.38 24.97
CA ASP A 889 3.99 12.36 24.05
C ASP A 889 3.02 11.66 23.09
N ALA A 890 1.87 12.26 22.83
CA ALA A 890 0.90 11.78 21.84
C ALA A 890 1.33 12.21 20.43
N LEU A 891 1.68 11.24 19.57
CA LEU A 891 2.19 11.50 18.22
C LEU A 891 1.11 11.46 17.14
N CYS A 892 0.27 10.41 17.15
CA CYS A 892 -0.90 10.26 16.30
C CYS A 892 -1.83 9.16 16.83
N ALA A 893 -3.04 9.05 16.27
CA ALA A 893 -3.92 7.90 16.48
C ALA A 893 -4.55 7.45 15.16
N VAL A 894 -5.01 6.20 15.10
CA VAL A 894 -5.73 5.61 13.96
C VAL A 894 -6.98 4.90 14.45
N GLU A 895 -8.13 5.15 13.80
CA GLU A 895 -9.38 4.41 13.99
C GLU A 895 -9.40 3.17 13.08
N LEU A 896 -9.73 2.00 13.65
CA LEU A 896 -9.79 0.71 12.95
C LEU A 896 -11.25 0.26 12.78
N SER A 897 -11.47 -0.76 11.93
CA SER A 897 -12.81 -1.19 11.51
C SER A 897 -13.74 -1.67 12.65
N ASN A 898 -13.17 -2.09 13.78
CA ASN A 898 -13.88 -2.81 14.84
C ASN A 898 -14.13 -1.95 16.11
N GLU A 899 -14.19 -0.62 15.95
CA GLU A 899 -14.14 0.37 17.04
C GLU A 899 -12.88 0.29 17.94
N GLU A 900 -11.83 -0.33 17.41
CA GLU A 900 -10.50 -0.35 18.02
C GLU A 900 -9.70 0.89 17.57
N TYR A 901 -8.89 1.46 18.45
CA TYR A 901 -8.03 2.60 18.16
C TYR A 901 -6.57 2.25 18.47
N LEU A 902 -5.68 2.56 17.53
CA LEU A 902 -4.24 2.55 17.75
C LEU A 902 -3.80 3.94 18.23
N LEU A 903 -3.27 4.04 19.45
CA LEU A 903 -2.73 5.25 20.05
C LEU A 903 -1.20 5.22 19.96
N CYS A 904 -0.60 6.07 19.13
CA CYS A 904 0.85 6.14 18.97
C CYS A 904 1.46 7.18 19.91
N PHE A 905 2.24 6.71 20.87
CA PHE A 905 2.98 7.51 21.84
C PHE A 905 4.47 7.59 21.48
N SER A 906 5.21 8.49 22.14
CA SER A 906 6.67 8.68 21.98
C SER A 906 7.53 7.43 22.10
N HIS A 907 7.08 6.39 22.82
CA HIS A 907 7.86 5.15 23.01
C HIS A 907 7.25 3.88 22.41
N MET A 908 5.94 3.86 22.12
CA MET A 908 5.23 2.71 21.56
C MET A 908 3.82 3.07 21.05
N GLY A 909 3.21 2.20 20.25
CA GLY A 909 1.77 2.18 19.97
C GLY A 909 1.00 1.22 20.90
N VAL A 910 -0.16 1.67 21.38
CA VAL A 910 -1.07 0.90 22.26
C VAL A 910 -2.44 0.78 21.58
N TYR A 911 -3.04 -0.41 21.63
CA TYR A 911 -4.37 -0.67 21.06
C TYR A 911 -5.44 -0.67 22.15
N VAL A 912 -6.54 0.05 21.92
CA VAL A 912 -7.66 0.20 22.88
C VAL A 912 -9.03 0.03 22.22
N ASP A 913 -10.03 -0.38 23.01
CA ASP A 913 -11.43 -0.41 22.62
C ASP A 913 -12.10 0.98 22.68
N SER A 914 -13.37 1.09 22.25
CA SER A 914 -14.14 2.33 22.32
C SER A 914 -14.49 2.81 23.73
N GLN A 915 -14.09 2.06 24.77
CA GLN A 915 -14.17 2.42 26.19
C GLN A 915 -12.79 2.77 26.81
N GLY A 916 -11.75 2.87 25.97
CA GLY A 916 -10.38 3.22 26.35
C GLY A 916 -9.62 2.13 27.11
N ARG A 917 -10.12 0.89 27.13
CA ARG A 917 -9.45 -0.26 27.76
C ARG A 917 -8.58 -0.96 26.72
N ARG A 918 -7.53 -1.65 27.17
CA ARG A 918 -6.57 -2.34 26.30
C ARG A 918 -7.24 -3.47 25.51
N SER A 919 -7.22 -3.39 24.19
CA SER A 919 -7.77 -4.43 23.30
C SER A 919 -6.75 -5.52 22.94
N ARG A 920 -5.47 -5.16 22.78
CA ARG A 920 -4.39 -6.10 22.43
C ARG A 920 -3.32 -6.19 23.51
N MET A 921 -2.85 -7.40 23.78
CA MET A 921 -1.76 -7.63 24.73
C MET A 921 -0.39 -7.19 24.18
N GLN A 922 -0.17 -7.24 22.87
CA GLN A 922 1.10 -6.78 22.26
C GLN A 922 1.08 -5.25 22.07
N GLU A 923 2.22 -4.61 22.36
CA GLU A 923 2.50 -3.19 22.10
C GLU A 923 3.25 -3.06 20.76
N LEU A 924 3.00 -2.01 19.98
CA LEU A 924 3.70 -1.75 18.71
C LEU A 924 4.99 -0.97 19.00
N MET A 925 6.15 -1.54 18.69
CA MET A 925 7.43 -1.08 19.25
C MET A 925 8.29 -0.29 18.25
N TRP A 926 8.77 0.88 18.67
CA TRP A 926 9.67 1.71 17.87
C TRP A 926 11.14 1.25 18.03
N PRO A 927 11.90 1.05 16.93
CA PRO A 927 13.31 0.64 16.96
C PRO A 927 14.26 1.75 17.41
N ALA A 928 13.85 3.02 17.26
CA ALA A 928 14.53 4.21 17.75
C ALA A 928 13.49 5.24 18.22
N THR A 929 13.96 6.35 18.81
CA THR A 929 13.06 7.43 19.25
C THR A 929 12.45 8.15 18.04
N PRO A 930 11.11 8.20 17.92
CA PRO A 930 10.44 8.91 16.84
C PRO A 930 10.57 10.43 17.00
N VAL A 931 10.91 11.09 15.88
CA VAL A 931 10.92 12.54 15.71
C VAL A 931 9.55 13.05 15.26
N ALA A 932 8.81 12.23 14.50
CA ALA A 932 7.43 12.44 14.09
C ALA A 932 6.77 11.10 13.71
N CYS A 933 5.45 11.09 13.61
CA CYS A 933 4.69 10.03 12.93
C CYS A 933 3.73 10.66 11.92
N SER A 934 3.46 9.95 10.83
CA SER A 934 2.29 10.16 9.98
C SER A 934 1.49 8.86 9.88
N CYS A 935 0.19 8.97 9.62
CA CYS A 935 -0.72 7.84 9.63
C CYS A 935 -1.71 7.89 8.47
N ASN A 936 -2.04 6.72 7.93
CA ASN A 936 -3.19 6.52 7.06
C ASN A 936 -4.06 5.37 7.62
N SER A 937 -5.15 5.01 6.93
CA SER A 937 -6.12 3.99 7.36
C SER A 937 -5.55 2.58 7.57
N SER A 938 -4.34 2.29 7.07
CA SER A 938 -3.78 0.93 7.03
C SER A 938 -2.33 0.86 7.52
N TYR A 939 -1.60 1.98 7.54
CA TYR A 939 -0.20 2.02 7.95
C TYR A 939 0.13 3.25 8.80
N VAL A 940 0.98 3.05 9.81
CA VAL A 940 1.68 4.12 10.53
C VAL A 940 3.12 4.21 10.01
N THR A 941 3.55 5.43 9.73
CA THR A 941 4.87 5.78 9.18
C THR A 941 5.62 6.58 10.24
N VAL A 942 6.68 5.99 10.79
CA VAL A 942 7.44 6.51 11.94
C VAL A 942 8.75 7.10 11.44
N TYR A 943 9.04 8.35 11.82
CA TYR A 943 10.23 9.08 11.36
C TYR A 943 11.27 9.08 12.48
N SER A 944 12.36 8.33 12.28
CA SER A 944 13.49 8.15 13.20
C SER A 944 14.70 8.97 12.74
N GLU A 945 15.72 9.22 13.58
CA GLU A 945 16.93 9.94 13.11
C GLU A 945 17.63 9.20 11.94
N TYR A 946 17.62 7.85 11.96
CA TYR A 946 18.28 7.03 10.94
C TYR A 946 17.50 6.88 9.62
N GLY A 947 16.20 7.17 9.59
CA GLY A 947 15.32 6.79 8.48
C GLY A 947 13.84 6.75 8.84
N VAL A 948 13.05 6.03 8.04
CA VAL A 948 11.60 5.88 8.21
C VAL A 948 11.22 4.40 8.31
N ASP A 949 10.40 4.08 9.30
CA ASP A 949 9.90 2.74 9.57
C ASP A 949 8.38 2.70 9.30
N VAL A 950 7.89 1.70 8.55
CA VAL A 950 6.45 1.57 8.22
C VAL A 950 5.89 0.30 8.85
N PHE A 951 4.78 0.45 9.55
CA PHE A 951 4.07 -0.63 10.25
C PHE A 951 2.63 -0.75 9.74
N ASP A 952 2.16 -1.97 9.53
CA ASP A 952 0.74 -2.26 9.27
C ASP A 952 -0.04 -2.19 10.60
N VAL A 953 -1.12 -1.40 10.63
CA VAL A 953 -1.89 -1.16 11.86
C VAL A 953 -2.75 -2.35 12.27
N ASN A 954 -3.08 -3.25 11.35
CA ASN A 954 -3.96 -4.39 11.57
C ASN A 954 -3.15 -5.63 11.96
N THR A 955 -2.08 -5.94 11.24
CA THR A 955 -1.22 -7.12 11.49
C THR A 955 -0.13 -6.87 12.54
N MET A 956 0.16 -5.60 12.84
CA MET A 956 1.27 -5.17 13.71
C MET A 956 2.68 -5.48 13.13
N GLU A 957 2.76 -5.84 11.84
CA GLU A 957 4.03 -6.18 11.19
C GLU A 957 4.81 -4.94 10.73
N TRP A 958 6.13 -5.02 10.86
CA TRP A 958 7.07 -4.03 10.32
C TRP A 958 7.31 -4.30 8.83
N VAL A 959 6.48 -3.68 7.99
CA VAL A 959 6.44 -3.96 6.55
C VAL A 959 7.65 -3.41 5.80
N GLN A 960 8.11 -2.19 6.08
CA GLN A 960 9.18 -1.51 5.32
C GLN A 960 10.13 -0.68 6.21
N THR A 961 11.38 -0.55 5.79
CA THR A 961 12.38 0.40 6.34
C THR A 961 12.95 1.23 5.20
N ILE A 962 13.18 2.54 5.38
CA ILE A 962 13.74 3.44 4.37
C ILE A 962 14.89 4.25 4.97
N GLY A 963 16.11 4.10 4.44
CA GLY A 963 17.37 4.66 5.00
C GLY A 963 17.58 6.18 4.88
N LEU A 964 16.51 6.96 4.76
CA LEU A 964 16.55 8.42 4.57
C LEU A 964 16.82 9.18 5.89
N ARG A 965 18.08 9.17 6.34
CA ARG A 965 18.51 9.87 7.56
C ARG A 965 18.07 11.34 7.59
N ARG A 966 17.59 11.82 8.75
CA ARG A 966 17.14 13.21 9.00
C ARG A 966 16.03 13.72 8.06
N ILE A 967 15.16 12.83 7.59
CA ILE A 967 13.91 13.20 6.91
C ILE A 967 12.81 13.57 7.91
N ARG A 968 11.94 14.51 7.55
CA ARG A 968 10.75 14.88 8.34
C ARG A 968 9.53 15.10 7.43
N PRO A 969 8.30 14.85 7.90
CA PRO A 969 7.09 15.21 7.17
C PRO A 969 6.89 16.74 7.06
N LEU A 970 6.17 17.14 6.02
CA LEU A 970 5.72 18.51 5.74
C LEU A 970 4.18 18.65 5.77
N ASN A 971 3.44 17.53 5.80
CA ASN A 971 2.00 17.41 6.01
C ASN A 971 1.68 16.26 6.98
N MET A 972 0.46 16.24 7.54
CA MET A 972 0.04 15.24 8.54
C MET A 972 0.01 13.79 8.00
N ASP A 973 -0.23 13.61 6.70
CA ASP A 973 -0.22 12.29 6.04
C ASP A 973 1.21 11.79 5.76
N GLY A 974 2.20 12.69 5.74
CA GLY A 974 3.60 12.40 5.41
C GLY A 974 3.82 12.01 3.93
N THR A 975 2.95 12.45 3.03
CA THR A 975 3.15 12.26 1.58
C THR A 975 4.21 13.20 1.00
N LEU A 976 4.42 14.37 1.60
CA LEU A 976 5.52 15.29 1.29
C LEU A 976 6.47 15.41 2.48
N ASN A 977 7.76 15.32 2.21
CA ASN A 977 8.82 15.24 3.22
C ASN A 977 10.00 16.13 2.85
N LEU A 978 10.72 16.64 3.86
CA LEU A 978 11.98 17.36 3.69
C LEU A 978 13.14 16.48 4.16
N LEU A 979 14.07 16.19 3.26
CA LEU A 979 15.33 15.51 3.57
C LEU A 979 16.41 16.56 3.88
N ASN A 980 16.84 16.62 5.14
CA ASN A 980 17.85 17.59 5.61
C ASN A 980 19.29 17.13 5.30
N CYS A 981 19.60 17.00 4.01
CA CYS A 981 20.96 16.88 3.49
C CYS A 981 21.43 18.21 2.86
N GLU A 982 22.62 18.22 2.24
CA GLU A 982 23.16 19.41 1.55
C GLU A 982 23.40 19.11 0.06
N PRO A 983 22.66 19.75 -0.88
CA PRO A 983 21.48 20.59 -0.67
C PRO A 983 20.25 19.76 -0.20
N PRO A 984 19.32 20.37 0.56
CA PRO A 984 18.13 19.67 1.06
C PRO A 984 17.15 19.35 -0.06
N ARG A 985 16.44 18.22 0.04
CA ARG A 985 15.58 17.69 -1.03
C ARG A 985 14.13 17.58 -0.59
N LEU A 986 13.20 17.91 -1.49
CA LEU A 986 11.77 17.68 -1.30
C LEU A 986 11.44 16.27 -1.80
N ILE A 987 11.04 15.38 -0.89
CA ILE A 987 10.76 13.97 -1.20
C ILE A 987 9.25 13.72 -1.16
N TYR A 988 8.72 13.20 -2.26
CA TYR A 988 7.37 12.66 -2.35
C TYR A 988 7.39 11.17 -2.02
N PHE A 989 6.53 10.74 -1.10
CA PHE A 989 6.27 9.33 -0.83
C PHE A 989 5.07 8.89 -1.69
N LYS A 990 5.36 8.25 -2.82
CA LYS A 990 4.36 7.64 -3.68
C LYS A 990 3.90 6.32 -3.05
N ASN A 991 2.72 6.32 -2.46
CA ASN A 991 2.09 5.13 -1.89
C ASN A 991 1.60 4.20 -3.03
N LYS A 992 2.04 2.93 -3.05
CA LYS A 992 1.63 1.95 -4.08
C LYS A 992 0.14 1.59 -4.05
N PHE A 993 -0.52 1.76 -2.89
CA PHE A 993 -1.87 1.24 -2.61
C PHE A 993 -2.94 2.34 -2.48
N ALA A 994 -2.56 3.62 -2.58
CA ALA A 994 -3.52 4.72 -2.46
C ALA A 994 -4.28 4.96 -3.77
N ALA A 995 -5.60 4.81 -3.75
CA ALA A 995 -6.51 5.09 -4.88
C ALA A 995 -6.72 6.60 -5.15
N GLY A 996 -5.78 7.45 -4.75
CA GLY A 996 -5.84 8.91 -4.91
C GLY A 996 -5.15 9.41 -6.18
N ALA A 997 -5.30 10.70 -6.47
CA ALA A 997 -4.56 11.35 -7.56
C ALA A 997 -3.05 11.30 -7.29
N VAL A 998 -2.34 10.47 -8.06
CA VAL A 998 -0.88 10.33 -7.99
C VAL A 998 -0.26 11.57 -8.63
N LEU A 999 0.55 12.31 -7.86
CA LEU A 999 1.31 13.45 -8.35
C LEU A 999 2.25 12.98 -9.48
N SER A 1000 2.09 13.53 -10.68
CA SER A 1000 2.99 13.24 -11.80
C SER A 1000 4.26 14.07 -11.64
N VAL A 1001 5.30 13.41 -11.12
CA VAL A 1001 6.64 13.98 -10.95
C VAL A 1001 7.47 13.60 -12.18
N PRO A 1002 7.87 14.55 -13.03
CA PRO A 1002 8.74 14.30 -14.18
C PRO A 1002 10.09 13.72 -13.75
N GLU A 1003 10.81 13.09 -14.68
CA GLU A 1003 12.18 12.64 -14.44
C GLU A 1003 13.13 13.84 -14.26
N THR A 1004 13.40 14.18 -12.99
CA THR A 1004 14.32 15.23 -12.59
C THR A 1004 15.76 14.78 -12.84
N SER A 1005 16.28 15.06 -14.04
CA SER A 1005 17.69 14.80 -14.33
C SER A 1005 18.58 15.69 -13.42
N ASP A 1006 19.44 15.06 -12.60
CA ASP A 1006 20.36 15.71 -11.62
C ASP A 1006 21.31 16.76 -12.24
N ASN A 1007 21.33 16.90 -13.57
CA ASN A 1007 22.18 17.83 -14.30
C ASN A 1007 21.42 18.99 -14.97
N SER A 1008 20.09 19.07 -14.86
CA SER A 1008 19.33 20.17 -15.47
C SER A 1008 19.59 21.49 -14.73
N LYS A 1009 20.55 22.29 -15.22
CA LYS A 1009 20.91 23.62 -14.70
C LYS A 1009 19.82 24.66 -15.05
N LYS A 1010 18.59 24.40 -14.63
CA LYS A 1010 17.40 25.23 -14.87
C LYS A 1010 17.56 26.57 -14.18
N GLN A 1011 18.02 27.59 -14.92
CA GLN A 1011 18.16 28.93 -14.35
C GLN A 1011 16.77 29.57 -14.19
N MET A 1012 16.37 29.82 -12.94
CA MET A 1012 15.10 30.46 -12.63
C MET A 1012 15.12 31.93 -13.10
N LEU A 1013 14.32 32.27 -14.11
CA LEU A 1013 14.12 33.65 -14.54
C LEU A 1013 12.86 34.23 -13.91
N ARG A 1014 12.95 35.50 -13.50
CA ARG A 1014 11.80 36.29 -13.08
C ARG A 1014 11.06 36.77 -14.32
N THR A 1015 9.76 36.49 -14.41
CA THR A 1015 8.94 37.00 -15.52
C THR A 1015 8.64 38.49 -15.36
N ARG A 1016 7.91 39.10 -16.31
CA ARG A 1016 7.38 40.47 -16.15
C ARG A 1016 6.42 40.60 -14.94
N SER A 1017 5.89 39.49 -14.42
CA SER A 1017 5.17 39.47 -13.14
C SER A 1017 6.15 39.26 -11.98
N LYS A 1018 6.10 40.13 -10.97
CA LYS A 1018 6.89 40.00 -9.74
C LYS A 1018 6.60 38.71 -8.95
N ARG A 1019 5.44 38.07 -9.18
CA ARG A 1019 4.93 36.87 -8.48
C ARG A 1019 5.11 35.55 -9.24
N ARG A 1020 5.48 35.56 -10.53
CA ARG A 1020 5.68 34.33 -11.32
C ARG A 1020 7.12 34.18 -11.80
N PHE A 1021 7.69 33.01 -11.55
CA PHE A 1021 9.02 32.59 -11.93
C PHE A 1021 8.90 31.39 -12.88
N VAL A 1022 9.73 31.36 -13.92
CA VAL A 1022 9.72 30.32 -14.95
C VAL A 1022 11.17 29.99 -15.27
N PHE A 1023 11.47 28.71 -15.47
CA PHE A 1023 12.83 28.27 -15.79
C PHE A 1023 13.12 28.48 -17.28
N LYS A 1024 14.31 29.04 -17.60
CA LYS A 1024 14.81 29.02 -18.99
C LYS A 1024 15.48 27.66 -19.21
N VAL A 1025 14.96 26.87 -20.16
CA VAL A 1025 15.63 25.66 -20.66
C VAL A 1025 17.06 26.04 -21.11
N PRO A 1026 18.11 25.36 -20.63
CA PRO A 1026 19.48 25.59 -21.06
C PRO A 1026 19.61 25.65 -22.58
N GLU A 1027 20.41 26.59 -23.09
CA GLU A 1027 20.58 26.79 -24.54
C GLU A 1027 21.14 25.52 -25.22
N GLU A 1028 22.04 24.82 -24.50
CA GLU A 1028 22.61 23.53 -24.89
C GLU A 1028 21.56 22.41 -24.95
N GLU A 1029 20.66 22.32 -23.97
CA GLU A 1029 19.54 21.35 -23.97
C GLU A 1029 18.55 21.68 -25.10
N ARG A 1030 18.24 22.96 -25.33
CA ARG A 1030 17.40 23.41 -26.44
C ARG A 1030 18.06 23.11 -27.80
N LEU A 1031 19.39 23.17 -27.89
CA LEU A 1031 20.17 22.75 -29.07
C LEU A 1031 20.27 21.23 -29.19
N GLN A 1032 20.21 20.49 -28.09
CA GLN A 1032 20.19 19.03 -28.07
C GLN A 1032 18.85 18.49 -28.56
N GLN A 1033 17.75 18.91 -27.93
CA GLN A 1033 16.38 18.62 -28.37
C GLN A 1033 16.17 19.03 -29.83
N ARG A 1034 16.70 20.19 -30.27
CA ARG A 1034 16.63 20.61 -31.68
C ARG A 1034 17.48 19.72 -32.61
N ARG A 1035 18.60 19.17 -32.16
CA ARG A 1035 19.40 18.20 -32.93
C ARG A 1035 18.73 16.83 -33.00
N GLU A 1036 18.02 16.42 -31.97
CA GLU A 1036 17.23 15.17 -31.94
C GLU A 1036 15.97 15.28 -32.81
N MET A 1037 15.18 16.36 -32.68
CA MET A 1037 14.05 16.68 -33.56
C MET A 1037 14.45 16.91 -35.04
N LEU A 1038 15.73 17.14 -35.33
CA LEU A 1038 16.25 17.23 -36.71
C LEU A 1038 16.76 15.89 -37.28
N ARG A 1039 16.98 14.88 -36.42
CA ARG A 1039 17.31 13.50 -36.83
C ARG A 1039 16.05 12.70 -37.20
N ASP A 1040 14.94 12.94 -36.51
CA ASP A 1040 13.67 12.26 -36.73
C ASP A 1040 12.84 12.93 -37.86
N PRO A 1041 12.51 12.23 -38.97
CA PRO A 1041 11.66 12.75 -40.04
C PRO A 1041 10.24 13.17 -39.61
N GLU A 1042 9.64 12.49 -38.63
CA GLU A 1042 8.24 12.72 -38.20
C GLU A 1042 8.11 13.90 -37.22
N LEU A 1043 9.15 14.18 -36.44
CA LEU A 1043 9.23 15.43 -35.66
C LEU A 1043 9.61 16.61 -36.56
N ARG A 1044 10.44 16.38 -37.59
CA ARG A 1044 10.84 17.39 -38.56
C ARG A 1044 9.70 17.89 -39.45
N SER A 1045 8.74 17.04 -39.82
CA SER A 1045 7.55 17.47 -40.57
C SER A 1045 6.66 18.41 -39.75
N LYS A 1046 6.52 18.17 -38.44
CA LYS A 1046 5.76 19.01 -37.49
C LYS A 1046 6.35 20.42 -37.27
N MET A 1047 7.59 20.68 -37.73
CA MET A 1047 8.16 22.03 -37.77
C MET A 1047 7.66 22.89 -38.95
N ILE A 1048 7.10 22.28 -40.00
CA ILE A 1048 6.58 23.00 -41.17
C ILE A 1048 5.12 23.37 -40.90
N SER A 1049 4.90 24.55 -40.32
CA SER A 1049 3.54 25.08 -40.18
C SER A 1049 2.94 25.39 -41.55
N ASN A 1050 1.71 24.91 -41.79
CA ASN A 1050 0.94 25.27 -42.97
C ASN A 1050 0.86 26.81 -43.13
N PRO A 1051 0.98 27.35 -44.36
CA PRO A 1051 1.11 28.79 -44.58
C PRO A 1051 -0.14 29.54 -44.10
N THR A 1052 0.02 30.38 -43.09
CA THR A 1052 -1.09 31.05 -42.39
C THR A 1052 -1.65 32.28 -43.11
N ASN A 1053 -1.02 32.75 -44.20
CA ASN A 1053 -1.56 33.77 -45.10
C ASN A 1053 -0.83 33.79 -46.46
N PHE A 1054 -1.39 34.54 -47.43
CA PHE A 1054 -0.83 34.70 -48.78
C PHE A 1054 0.54 35.40 -48.85
N ASN A 1055 0.94 36.19 -47.84
CA ASN A 1055 2.26 36.84 -47.86
C ASN A 1055 3.41 35.84 -47.68
N HIS A 1056 3.16 34.65 -47.14
CA HIS A 1056 4.18 33.59 -47.03
C HIS A 1056 4.61 33.06 -48.42
N VAL A 1057 3.73 33.14 -49.43
CA VAL A 1057 4.01 32.67 -50.80
C VAL A 1057 4.90 33.66 -51.57
N ALA A 1058 4.73 34.96 -51.32
CA ALA A 1058 5.39 36.04 -52.09
C ALA A 1058 6.91 36.12 -51.93
N HIS A 1059 7.52 35.34 -51.03
CA HIS A 1059 8.97 35.32 -50.82
C HIS A 1059 9.71 34.23 -51.64
N MET A 1060 8.96 33.35 -52.33
CA MET A 1060 9.51 32.47 -53.36
C MET A 1060 9.61 33.26 -54.68
N GLY A 1061 10.83 33.70 -55.02
CA GLY A 1061 11.08 34.48 -56.22
C GLY A 1061 10.84 33.69 -57.53
N PRO A 1062 10.56 34.37 -58.65
CA PRO A 1062 10.31 33.70 -59.93
C PRO A 1062 11.60 33.09 -60.48
N GLY A 1063 11.80 31.80 -60.26
CA GLY A 1063 12.98 31.05 -60.71
C GLY A 1063 12.74 29.55 -60.82
N ASP A 1064 12.48 28.89 -59.68
CA ASP A 1064 12.68 27.44 -59.59
C ASP A 1064 11.62 26.76 -58.71
N GLY A 1065 10.44 26.49 -59.28
CA GLY A 1065 9.31 25.90 -58.52
C GLY A 1065 8.00 25.65 -59.28
N MET A 1066 7.91 25.93 -60.58
CA MET A 1066 6.64 25.90 -61.34
C MET A 1066 6.39 24.62 -62.15
N GLN A 1067 7.06 23.51 -61.82
CA GLN A 1067 6.90 22.21 -62.50
C GLN A 1067 6.26 21.10 -61.64
N VAL A 1068 6.07 21.31 -60.33
CA VAL A 1068 5.50 20.28 -59.42
C VAL A 1068 4.04 20.60 -59.08
N LEU A 1069 3.20 20.75 -60.11
CA LEU A 1069 1.76 21.06 -59.93
C LEU A 1069 0.83 20.54 -61.04
N MET A 1070 1.25 19.54 -61.83
CA MET A 1070 0.45 18.99 -62.95
C MET A 1070 0.20 17.47 -62.92
N ASP A 1071 0.93 16.69 -62.14
CA ASP A 1071 0.78 15.23 -62.08
C ASP A 1071 0.15 14.73 -60.78
N LEU A 1072 -1.18 14.73 -60.72
CA LEU A 1072 -1.98 13.91 -59.81
C LEU A 1072 -3.33 13.56 -60.48
N PRO A 1073 -3.51 12.33 -61.02
CA PRO A 1073 -4.78 11.92 -61.60
C PRO A 1073 -5.83 11.62 -60.51
N LEU A 1074 -7.10 11.85 -60.85
CA LEU A 1074 -8.24 11.64 -59.96
C LEU A 1074 -8.81 10.21 -60.04
N SER A 1075 -9.45 9.79 -58.94
CA SER A 1075 -10.79 9.17 -58.91
C SER A 1075 -10.93 7.69 -58.49
N VAL A 1076 -12.21 7.36 -58.22
CA VAL A 1076 -12.86 6.04 -58.05
C VAL A 1076 -12.74 5.34 -56.68
N LEU A 1077 -13.77 5.57 -55.85
CA LEU A 1077 -14.34 4.58 -54.92
C LEU A 1077 -15.32 3.65 -55.66
N PRO A 1078 -15.31 2.35 -55.36
CA PRO A 1078 -16.51 1.51 -55.45
C PRO A 1078 -16.62 0.50 -54.28
N PRO A 1079 -17.76 -0.20 -54.10
CA PRO A 1079 -19.12 0.31 -53.96
C PRO A 1079 -19.72 -0.12 -52.58
N ALA A 1080 -21.04 -0.31 -52.48
CA ALA A 1080 -21.77 -0.48 -51.21
C ALA A 1080 -22.51 -1.84 -51.09
N GLN A 1081 -23.36 -1.93 -50.04
CA GLN A 1081 -24.26 -3.03 -49.61
C GLN A 1081 -23.64 -4.02 -48.60
N ASP A 1082 -24.38 -4.50 -47.58
CA ASP A 1082 -25.84 -4.42 -47.35
C ASP A 1082 -26.26 -4.01 -45.92
N GLU A 1083 -27.54 -3.73 -45.70
CA GLU A 1083 -28.09 -3.08 -44.49
C GLU A 1083 -28.50 -4.01 -43.33
N LYS A 1084 -28.60 -3.44 -42.12
CA LYS A 1084 -29.93 -3.29 -41.47
C LYS A 1084 -30.00 -2.11 -40.47
N PRO A 1085 -31.17 -1.46 -40.28
CA PRO A 1085 -31.23 -0.13 -39.65
C PRO A 1085 -31.86 -0.10 -38.24
N CYS A 1086 -32.00 1.13 -37.73
CA CYS A 1086 -32.71 1.52 -36.51
C CYS A 1086 -34.26 1.38 -36.64
N PRO A 1087 -35.03 1.82 -35.63
CA PRO A 1087 -35.94 2.93 -35.95
C PRO A 1087 -35.69 4.17 -35.07
N SER A 1088 -35.56 5.32 -35.74
CA SER A 1088 -35.36 6.65 -35.17
C SER A 1088 -36.49 7.59 -35.60
N THR A 1089 -36.71 8.69 -34.88
CA THR A 1089 -37.29 9.98 -35.35
C THR A 1089 -37.50 10.93 -34.15
N ALA A 1090 -37.45 12.27 -34.27
CA ALA A 1090 -37.04 13.15 -35.38
C ALA A 1090 -36.45 14.49 -34.84
N ASN A 1091 -35.93 15.32 -35.76
CA ASN A 1091 -35.25 16.61 -35.50
C ASN A 1091 -36.15 17.84 -35.83
N LEU A 1092 -35.55 19.05 -35.70
CA LEU A 1092 -35.89 20.36 -36.32
C LEU A 1092 -36.86 21.27 -35.50
N SER A 1093 -36.81 22.62 -35.57
CA SER A 1093 -36.17 23.52 -36.56
C SER A 1093 -35.70 24.90 -36.01
N ARG A 1094 -34.60 25.44 -36.57
CA ARG A 1094 -34.35 26.87 -36.95
C ARG A 1094 -34.39 27.98 -35.84
N GLN A 1095 -33.91 29.22 -36.06
CA GLN A 1095 -33.56 29.98 -37.29
C GLN A 1095 -32.29 30.87 -37.12
N GLN A 1096 -31.85 31.57 -38.19
CA GLN A 1096 -30.56 32.26 -38.32
C GLN A 1096 -30.63 33.40 -39.35
N GLN A 1097 -30.03 34.59 -39.11
CA GLN A 1097 -29.59 35.54 -40.17
C GLN A 1097 -28.69 36.73 -39.71
N GLN A 1098 -27.50 36.87 -40.34
CA GLN A 1098 -26.93 38.06 -41.06
C GLN A 1098 -26.91 39.49 -40.40
N GLN A 1099 -26.03 40.47 -40.75
CA GLN A 1099 -25.12 40.67 -41.91
C GLN A 1099 -23.98 41.73 -41.71
N ARG A 1100 -22.85 41.55 -42.44
CA ARG A 1100 -21.93 42.57 -43.07
C ARG A 1100 -20.93 43.46 -42.26
N ASN A 1101 -19.93 43.97 -43.01
CA ASN A 1101 -18.73 44.75 -42.60
C ASN A 1101 -18.75 46.20 -43.18
N LYS A 1102 -17.98 47.17 -42.64
CA LYS A 1102 -16.59 47.54 -43.10
C LYS A 1102 -16.06 48.95 -42.67
N THR A 1103 -14.80 49.00 -42.19
CA THR A 1103 -13.75 50.06 -42.34
C THR A 1103 -13.68 51.41 -41.58
N TYR A 1104 -12.41 51.76 -41.26
CA TYR A 1104 -11.74 53.06 -41.06
C TYR A 1104 -11.62 53.72 -39.65
N ILE A 1105 -10.65 54.65 -39.55
CA ILE A 1105 -9.85 54.99 -38.36
C ILE A 1105 -9.78 56.52 -38.14
N SER A 1106 -9.97 56.98 -36.89
CA SER A 1106 -9.20 58.09 -36.29
C SER A 1106 -9.41 58.23 -34.77
N TRP A 1107 -8.41 58.80 -34.09
CA TRP A 1107 -8.37 59.28 -32.69
C TRP A 1107 -8.32 60.85 -32.74
N PRO A 1108 -8.27 61.68 -31.64
CA PRO A 1108 -7.98 61.33 -30.23
C PRO A 1108 -8.74 62.10 -29.11
N SER A 1109 -8.62 61.57 -27.87
CA SER A 1109 -8.32 62.26 -26.59
C SER A 1109 -9.17 63.40 -25.96
N SER A 1110 -9.31 63.28 -24.62
CA SER A 1110 -9.11 64.31 -23.58
C SER A 1110 -10.33 64.99 -22.91
N SER A 1111 -10.21 65.18 -21.58
CA SER A 1111 -11.06 65.95 -20.64
C SER A 1111 -12.55 65.60 -20.54
N GLY A 1112 -13.22 65.70 -19.38
CA GLY A 1112 -12.77 66.02 -18.01
C GLY A 1112 -13.75 66.94 -17.26
N SER A 1113 -13.84 66.82 -15.92
CA SER A 1113 -14.66 67.68 -15.00
C SER A 1113 -16.19 67.66 -15.21
N ASP A 1114 -17.07 67.95 -14.24
CA ASP A 1114 -17.01 67.88 -12.76
C ASP A 1114 -18.45 67.96 -12.17
N VAL A 1115 -18.63 67.73 -10.86
CA VAL A 1115 -19.76 68.18 -9.99
C VAL A 1115 -21.23 67.78 -10.38
N GLY A 1116 -22.17 67.47 -9.47
CA GLY A 1116 -22.11 67.28 -8.01
C GLY A 1116 -23.44 67.65 -7.30
N GLY A 1117 -23.83 66.89 -6.26
CA GLY A 1117 -24.99 67.16 -5.38
C GLY A 1117 -26.37 66.68 -5.91
N ALA A 1118 -27.41 66.50 -5.07
CA ALA A 1118 -27.45 66.46 -3.59
C ALA A 1118 -28.67 65.68 -3.03
N ILE A 1119 -28.48 65.11 -1.85
CA ILE A 1119 -29.45 64.55 -0.87
C ILE A 1119 -30.18 65.72 -0.16
N PRO A 1120 -31.47 65.67 0.34
CA PRO A 1120 -31.97 64.68 1.32
C PRO A 1120 -33.51 64.34 1.47
N SER A 1121 -33.78 63.04 1.71
CA SER A 1121 -34.54 62.48 2.89
C SER A 1121 -36.08 62.42 3.03
N ARG A 1122 -36.49 61.46 3.90
CA ARG A 1122 -37.75 61.27 4.68
C ARG A 1122 -38.98 60.66 3.96
N SER A 1123 -39.90 59.94 4.65
CA SER A 1123 -39.84 59.04 5.84
C SER A 1123 -41.23 58.43 6.12
N MET A 1124 -41.31 57.21 6.70
CA MET A 1124 -42.51 56.58 7.36
C MET A 1124 -43.69 56.21 6.42
N SER A 1125 -44.60 55.25 6.70
CA SER A 1125 -44.65 54.07 7.61
C SER A 1125 -45.83 53.15 7.20
N ASP A 1126 -45.85 51.88 7.66
CA ASP A 1126 -47.01 50.96 7.63
C ASP A 1126 -48.18 51.40 8.55
N PRO A 1127 -49.38 50.81 8.43
CA PRO A 1127 -49.77 49.73 9.37
C PRO A 1127 -50.68 48.60 8.81
N ASP A 1128 -50.94 47.59 9.66
CA ASP A 1128 -51.58 46.28 9.41
C ASP A 1128 -53.12 46.26 9.27
N GLN A 1129 -53.67 45.14 8.77
CA GLN A 1129 -54.94 44.55 9.28
C GLN A 1129 -55.10 43.04 8.98
N GLU A 1130 -56.04 42.39 9.68
CA GLU A 1130 -56.19 40.93 9.85
C GLU A 1130 -57.37 40.28 9.07
N PHE A 1131 -57.55 38.96 9.29
CA PHE A 1131 -58.75 38.11 9.16
C PHE A 1131 -58.95 37.16 7.96
N GLU A 1132 -59.82 36.17 8.20
CA GLU A 1132 -59.93 34.86 7.54
C GLU A 1132 -60.82 34.82 6.27
N LYS A 1133 -60.71 33.67 5.55
CA LYS A 1133 -61.79 32.82 4.95
C LYS A 1133 -61.73 32.52 3.44
N GLU A 1134 -61.72 31.22 3.16
CA GLU A 1134 -62.33 30.56 1.98
C GLU A 1134 -63.88 30.75 1.98
N PRO A 1135 -64.59 30.64 0.83
CA PRO A 1135 -64.42 29.54 -0.13
C PRO A 1135 -64.68 29.83 -1.64
N ASP A 1136 -64.48 28.76 -2.41
CA ASP A 1136 -65.18 28.33 -3.64
C ASP A 1136 -65.25 29.21 -4.92
N SER A 1137 -64.74 28.64 -6.02
CA SER A 1137 -65.51 28.10 -7.18
C SER A 1137 -66.66 28.96 -7.78
N ASP A 1138 -66.89 29.08 -9.11
CA ASP A 1138 -66.42 28.29 -10.26
C ASP A 1138 -66.71 28.97 -11.63
N SER A 1139 -66.04 28.51 -12.70
CA SER A 1139 -66.58 28.43 -14.09
C SER A 1139 -66.80 29.72 -14.92
N THR A 1140 -67.15 29.71 -16.22
CA THR A 1140 -67.61 28.64 -17.14
C THR A 1140 -67.29 28.94 -18.63
N LYS A 1141 -67.57 27.94 -19.51
CA LYS A 1141 -67.70 27.94 -21.01
C LYS A 1141 -66.44 27.46 -21.76
N HIS A 1142 -66.30 26.20 -22.21
CA HIS A 1142 -67.16 25.17 -22.82
C HIS A 1142 -67.55 25.35 -24.30
N SER A 1143 -67.21 24.34 -25.11
CA SER A 1143 -68.12 23.62 -26.03
C SER A 1143 -67.50 22.26 -26.43
N THR A 1144 -68.33 21.24 -26.69
CA THR A 1144 -67.96 19.86 -27.08
C THR A 1144 -68.58 19.50 -28.46
N PRO A 1145 -68.35 18.30 -29.04
CA PRO A 1145 -69.20 17.12 -28.76
C PRO A 1145 -68.51 15.74 -28.88
N SER A 1146 -69.29 14.63 -28.77
CA SER A 1146 -68.84 13.21 -28.73
C SER A 1146 -69.76 12.26 -29.56
N ASN A 1147 -69.54 10.93 -29.46
CA ASN A 1147 -70.30 9.76 -30.02
C ASN A 1147 -69.86 9.26 -31.43
N SER A 1148 -69.87 7.95 -31.79
CA SER A 1148 -70.28 6.65 -31.16
C SER A 1148 -69.38 5.49 -31.72
N SER A 1149 -69.58 4.15 -31.61
CA SER A 1149 -70.69 3.23 -31.26
C SER A 1149 -70.20 1.79 -30.85
N ASN A 1150 -71.14 0.83 -30.71
CA ASN A 1150 -70.95 -0.64 -30.46
C ASN A 1150 -71.59 -1.47 -31.63
N PRO A 1151 -71.83 -2.83 -31.59
CA PRO A 1151 -71.33 -3.99 -30.80
C PRO A 1151 -70.75 -5.12 -31.74
N SER A 1152 -70.45 -6.42 -31.46
CA SER A 1152 -71.10 -7.51 -30.66
C SER A 1152 -70.29 -8.85 -30.65
N GLY A 1153 -70.49 -9.75 -29.66
CA GLY A 1153 -70.60 -11.24 -29.84
C GLY A 1153 -69.36 -12.20 -29.97
N PRO A 1154 -69.19 -13.21 -29.06
CA PRO A 1154 -68.29 -14.41 -29.19
C PRO A 1154 -69.06 -15.70 -29.66
N PRO A 1155 -68.50 -16.97 -29.79
CA PRO A 1155 -67.29 -17.60 -29.20
C PRO A 1155 -66.47 -18.61 -30.09
N SER A 1156 -65.71 -19.53 -29.46
CA SER A 1156 -64.69 -20.53 -29.94
C SER A 1156 -65.27 -21.86 -30.56
N PRO A 1157 -64.52 -22.99 -30.85
CA PRO A 1157 -63.05 -23.30 -30.83
C PRO A 1157 -62.45 -24.24 -31.97
N ASN A 1158 -61.13 -24.48 -31.95
CA ASN A 1158 -60.32 -25.68 -32.38
C ASN A 1158 -60.31 -26.35 -33.80
N SER A 1159 -59.10 -26.43 -34.42
CA SER A 1159 -58.38 -27.57 -35.09
C SER A 1159 -59.06 -28.45 -36.19
N PRO A 1160 -58.38 -28.92 -37.31
CA PRO A 1160 -57.22 -29.86 -37.24
C PRO A 1160 -56.21 -30.02 -38.46
N HIS A 1161 -55.09 -30.73 -38.21
CA HIS A 1161 -54.26 -31.69 -39.02
C HIS A 1161 -53.95 -31.65 -40.56
N ARG A 1162 -52.63 -31.64 -40.89
CA ARG A 1162 -51.78 -32.72 -41.53
C ARG A 1162 -51.49 -32.82 -43.08
N ASN A 1163 -50.19 -32.66 -43.43
CA ASN A 1163 -49.33 -33.23 -44.54
C ASN A 1163 -49.72 -32.97 -46.03
N GLN A 1164 -48.82 -32.91 -47.06
CA GLN A 1164 -47.59 -33.69 -47.39
C GLN A 1164 -46.58 -32.97 -48.36
N LEU A 1165 -45.27 -33.30 -48.24
CA LEU A 1165 -44.23 -33.63 -49.27
C LEU A 1165 -43.91 -32.63 -50.45
N THR A 1166 -42.80 -32.70 -51.21
CA THR A 1166 -41.81 -33.78 -51.53
C THR A 1166 -40.45 -33.24 -52.07
N LEU A 1167 -39.40 -34.10 -52.16
CA LEU A 1167 -38.11 -33.99 -52.91
C LEU A 1167 -37.07 -32.97 -52.35
N ASP A 1168 -35.74 -33.18 -52.42
CA ASP A 1168 -34.89 -34.36 -52.75
C ASP A 1168 -33.49 -34.18 -52.10
N GLY A 1169 -32.57 -35.16 -52.17
CA GLY A 1169 -31.20 -35.03 -51.65
C GLY A 1169 -30.19 -36.08 -52.18
N LEU A 1170 -28.89 -35.95 -51.84
CA LEU A 1170 -27.83 -36.94 -52.16
C LEU A 1170 -26.53 -36.79 -51.30
N ASP A 1171 -26.07 -37.93 -50.76
CA ASP A 1171 -24.70 -38.44 -50.49
C ASP A 1171 -23.55 -37.69 -49.73
N GLN A 1172 -23.32 -38.17 -48.50
CA GLN A 1172 -22.15 -38.98 -48.01
C GLN A 1172 -20.72 -38.44 -47.73
N SER A 1173 -20.15 -39.02 -46.65
CA SER A 1173 -18.71 -39.34 -46.37
C SER A 1173 -17.77 -38.22 -45.83
N THR A 1174 -16.77 -38.46 -44.96
CA THR A 1174 -16.44 -39.55 -43.98
C THR A 1174 -15.34 -39.09 -42.98
N CYS A 1175 -15.22 -39.81 -41.86
CA CYS A 1175 -14.01 -40.02 -41.01
C CYS A 1175 -13.39 -38.86 -40.18
N ASP A 1176 -13.46 -39.06 -38.86
CA ASP A 1176 -12.33 -39.28 -37.92
C ASP A 1176 -11.19 -38.24 -37.79
N ALA A 1177 -11.23 -37.48 -36.69
CA ALA A 1177 -10.11 -37.28 -35.74
C ALA A 1177 -10.64 -36.83 -34.37
#